data_AF-L8WEH9-F1
#
_entry.id   AF-L8WEH9-F1
#
_cell.length_a   1.000
_cell.length_b   1.000
_cell.length_c   1.000
_cell.angle_alpha   90.00
_cell.angle_beta   90.00
_cell.angle_gamma   90.00
#
_symmetry.space_group_name_H-M   'P 1'
#
loop_
_entity.id
_entity.type
_entity.pdbx_description
1 polymer ?
#
loop_
_entity_poly.entity_id
_entity_poly.type
_entity_poly.pdbx_seq_one_letter_code
_entity_poly.pdbx_strand_id
1 'polypeptide(L)'
;MPDYLDFSPDHALQLWMDAQIALDHAIQRYFESTVVLHSIIRSRSNHSEWTTTCKKLTKLWDNGPPVPDKHAKLAEAQIYINQTRNSLQPVNTLPLEVLLPIFRLSAFRTFHSHYGAPIPFSNQLEHDDHRDLVGLTHVCSDWRNVLLAEPSFWSRFSLEPGRPLESEWGRAEVYSIRASGLPQSLSINDSIDKPLSPIHHCNFMNRAMRPRFDTLTQLSLLGFMHSQFVRDTIHFWLRGGTPGVLRALTIQMHPDMTWAGPIHTKTVSLPARIESMLSPIQALSLRGMRFAWDDPIYRNLTVLRIGNVRHEDSPTLSQMLRILSGCPLLQTLQLYSTEIHSSDSTSPKPVYLANLDDLDLAALSSNSLAQLLPNIFIGSKDLSLRFAVSSWGAEGFGIIHHFLARTNTTRLYIQKCDDPEFDYVIGRCLSVLPNLHTLIVDLGMQSGDVCLSHFSILDESTGRYIPRCPRLHTMYFVTGTVSIPAVQNLVGTHPLLRKLRFSACYIDPFEDVLCHLLDPVIEDVKSDLRSDTELLSDWDACALARRPSSYLSNIMARGLTLARLLCALILLVPTTNASAKCCDRLTKELSGEKVLRPLNSNYIIENQKHWCTILTPACILLPESSSDVSTAIKILVQKSCKFAVRSGGHMTNPGWANTDSGVLISLSKLVAVEVSQDKGSVDIGAGNKWGDVYSKIGEYGITVTGGRLSPIGVSGFLLGGGLSFLMNSEGFGADSVLSYEIVLADGTISTATKESSPDLFKALKGGSSNFGIVTSFKLQAYPIDNVYAGSLHYSPEQYNALFKIMETYAREGIESDPKTHIISNFIYVPSQAIEAATFYSFYPEPVAAPPSAVKPFFDLPTIMNTVKVKTFREALEEYSVGTKLKFLRYDFRTYTVQADSKLFKQLFDIWRLTVDGLKETPGLASGIVYQAMSSSMIHASDRKGGNVLGLKPAPNTRIIYRYCQVKRATRTIYVRRKISDGASSTYQDLRYLNYAGSNQQPIESYGPAQVDFLRKVKSKYDPDSVFEILSCGGFKIPPQSVTLSV
;
A
#
# COMPACT_ATOMS: atom_id res chain seq x y z
N MET A 1 -42.85 0.75 -33.46
CA MET A 1 -43.78 1.42 -32.54
C MET A 1 -44.58 0.35 -31.83
N PRO A 2 -44.50 0.33 -30.50
CA PRO A 2 -45.70 0.50 -29.68
C PRO A 2 -45.53 1.66 -28.67
N ASP A 3 -46.61 2.42 -28.51
CA ASP A 3 -47.03 3.33 -27.44
C ASP A 3 -45.94 4.03 -26.62
N TYR A 4 -45.62 5.27 -27.02
CA TYR A 4 -44.94 6.26 -26.18
C TYR A 4 -45.86 6.66 -25.02
N LEU A 5 -45.54 6.17 -23.82
CA LEU A 5 -46.03 6.79 -22.59
C LEU A 5 -45.28 8.12 -22.41
N ASP A 6 -46.02 9.23 -22.39
CA ASP A 6 -45.50 10.55 -22.02
C ASP A 6 -45.03 10.50 -20.57
N PHE A 7 -43.72 10.38 -20.35
CA PHE A 7 -43.13 10.42 -19.01
C PHE A 7 -42.88 11.88 -18.63
N SER A 8 -43.73 12.45 -17.78
CA SER A 8 -43.45 13.75 -17.17
C SER A 8 -42.19 13.67 -16.26
N PRO A 9 -41.43 14.76 -16.07
CA PRO A 9 -40.28 14.78 -15.15
C PRO A 9 -40.61 14.29 -13.74
N ASP A 10 -41.83 14.56 -13.27
CA ASP A 10 -42.34 14.08 -11.98
C ASP A 10 -42.54 12.57 -11.96
N HIS A 11 -42.96 11.97 -13.08
CA HIS A 11 -43.08 10.52 -13.23
C HIS A 11 -41.71 9.84 -13.23
N ALA A 12 -40.71 10.44 -13.90
CA ALA A 12 -39.32 9.95 -13.88
C ALA A 12 -38.69 10.05 -12.48
N LEU A 13 -38.97 11.13 -11.75
CA LEU A 13 -38.53 11.31 -10.36
C LEU A 13 -39.19 10.29 -9.42
N GLN A 14 -40.49 10.02 -9.61
CA GLN A 14 -41.20 9.02 -8.82
C GLN A 14 -40.67 7.61 -9.07
N LEU A 15 -40.44 7.23 -10.34
CA LEU A 15 -39.79 5.97 -10.71
C LEU A 15 -38.38 5.84 -10.13
N TRP A 16 -37.63 6.95 -10.04
CA TRP A 16 -36.31 6.99 -9.42
C TRP A 16 -36.36 6.78 -7.90
N MET A 17 -37.31 7.42 -7.20
CA MET A 17 -37.51 7.24 -5.76
C MET A 17 -37.95 5.82 -5.42
N ASP A 18 -38.87 5.25 -6.21
CA ASP A 18 -39.37 3.89 -6.04
C ASP A 18 -38.26 2.85 -6.26
N ALA A 19 -37.39 3.06 -7.25
CA ALA A 19 -36.25 2.20 -7.52
C ALA A 19 -35.15 2.28 -6.42
N GLN A 20 -34.98 3.44 -5.78
CA GLN A 20 -34.04 3.62 -4.67
C GLN A 20 -34.52 2.94 -3.38
N ILE A 21 -35.82 3.04 -3.07
CA ILE A 21 -36.43 2.33 -1.93
C ILE A 21 -36.34 0.80 -2.14
N ALA A 22 -36.54 0.32 -3.37
CA ALA A 22 -36.40 -1.08 -3.71
C ALA A 22 -34.95 -1.60 -3.54
N LEU A 23 -33.95 -0.78 -3.86
CA LEU A 23 -32.52 -1.09 -3.69
C LEU A 23 -32.13 -1.20 -2.21
N ASP A 24 -32.54 -0.24 -1.39
CA ASP A 24 -32.26 -0.24 0.05
C ASP A 24 -32.88 -1.46 0.73
N HIS A 25 -34.13 -1.80 0.39
CA HIS A 25 -34.79 -3.02 0.89
C HIS A 25 -34.16 -4.33 0.39
N ALA A 26 -33.67 -4.38 -0.85
CA ALA A 26 -33.02 -5.57 -1.41
C ALA A 26 -31.64 -5.81 -0.76
N ILE A 27 -30.86 -4.76 -0.53
CA ILE A 27 -29.57 -4.83 0.17
C ILE A 27 -29.79 -5.28 1.62
N GLN A 28 -30.73 -4.67 2.33
CA GLN A 28 -31.06 -5.03 3.70
C GLN A 28 -31.47 -6.51 3.83
N ARG A 29 -32.38 -6.99 2.97
CA ARG A 29 -32.83 -8.39 2.97
C ARG A 29 -31.76 -9.38 2.52
N TYR A 30 -30.85 -9.00 1.62
CA TYR A 30 -29.71 -9.83 1.21
C TYR A 30 -28.77 -10.08 2.39
N PHE A 31 -28.46 -9.03 3.16
CA PHE A 31 -27.67 -9.14 4.39
C PHE A 31 -28.37 -9.98 5.46
N GLU A 32 -29.67 -9.81 5.65
CA GLU A 32 -30.45 -10.59 6.62
C GLU A 32 -30.54 -12.09 6.23
N SER A 33 -30.64 -12.40 4.94
CA SER A 33 -30.81 -13.78 4.44
C SER A 33 -29.50 -14.57 4.35
N THR A 34 -28.36 -13.92 4.09
CA THR A 34 -27.05 -14.60 4.00
C THR A 34 -26.44 -14.94 5.36
N VAL A 35 -26.74 -14.17 6.40
CA VAL A 35 -26.30 -14.44 7.78
C VAL A 35 -26.99 -15.68 8.38
N VAL A 36 -28.26 -15.95 8.03
CA VAL A 36 -29.02 -17.11 8.54
C VAL A 36 -28.67 -18.42 7.80
N LEU A 37 -28.25 -18.35 6.53
CA LEU A 37 -27.85 -19.53 5.77
C LEU A 37 -26.50 -20.12 6.20
N HIS A 38 -25.56 -19.26 6.61
CA HIS A 38 -24.23 -19.67 7.04
C HIS A 38 -24.23 -20.32 8.44
N SER A 39 -25.18 -19.97 9.32
CA SER A 39 -25.29 -20.56 10.66
C SER A 39 -25.86 -21.99 10.64
N ILE A 40 -26.72 -22.33 9.67
CA ILE A 40 -27.36 -23.66 9.58
C ILE A 40 -26.44 -24.71 8.91
N ILE A 41 -25.55 -24.32 8.01
CA ILE A 41 -24.68 -25.25 7.27
C ILE A 41 -23.53 -25.79 8.13
N ARG A 42 -23.17 -25.10 9.22
CA ARG A 42 -22.05 -25.47 10.09
C ARG A 42 -22.34 -26.53 11.15
N SER A 43 -23.59 -26.97 11.34
CA SER A 43 -23.96 -27.78 12.53
C SER A 43 -23.98 -29.31 12.36
N ARG A 44 -23.55 -29.90 11.24
CA ARG A 44 -23.45 -31.39 11.14
C ARG A 44 -22.15 -31.86 10.48
N SER A 45 -21.26 -32.36 11.33
CA SER A 45 -19.95 -32.94 11.03
C SER A 45 -20.04 -34.47 10.90
N ASN A 46 -19.77 -35.02 9.70
CA ASN A 46 -19.00 -36.26 9.53
C ASN A 46 -18.65 -36.51 8.04
N HIS A 47 -17.37 -36.76 7.78
CA HIS A 47 -16.77 -36.68 6.44
C HIS A 47 -17.00 -37.94 5.56
N SER A 48 -17.49 -39.05 6.12
CA SER A 48 -17.77 -40.30 5.38
C SER A 48 -19.19 -40.40 4.84
N GLU A 49 -20.13 -39.60 5.36
CA GLU A 49 -21.49 -39.51 4.80
C GLU A 49 -21.60 -38.52 3.65
N TRP A 50 -20.61 -37.64 3.42
CA TRP A 50 -20.68 -36.60 2.39
C TRP A 50 -20.85 -37.19 0.98
N THR A 51 -20.08 -38.21 0.62
CA THR A 51 -20.14 -38.80 -0.74
C THR A 51 -21.39 -39.65 -0.97
N THR A 52 -21.87 -40.33 0.07
CA THR A 52 -23.09 -41.15 0.02
C THR A 52 -24.35 -40.28 0.07
N THR A 53 -24.32 -39.18 0.82
CA THR A 53 -25.40 -38.18 0.92
C THR A 53 -25.48 -37.32 -0.34
N CYS A 54 -24.36 -36.91 -0.95
CA CYS A 54 -24.40 -36.26 -2.27
C CYS A 54 -24.99 -37.20 -3.34
N LYS A 55 -24.62 -38.48 -3.37
CA LYS A 55 -25.19 -39.47 -4.32
C LYS A 55 -26.66 -39.80 -4.05
N LYS A 56 -27.10 -39.83 -2.78
CA LYS A 56 -28.52 -40.00 -2.41
C LYS A 56 -29.34 -38.74 -2.67
N LEU A 57 -28.78 -37.54 -2.48
CA LEU A 57 -29.42 -36.26 -2.75
C LEU A 57 -29.60 -36.03 -4.25
N THR A 58 -28.64 -36.39 -5.10
CA THR A 58 -28.83 -36.35 -6.57
C THR A 58 -29.96 -37.28 -7.01
N LYS A 59 -30.12 -38.45 -6.36
CA LYS A 59 -31.21 -39.40 -6.65
C LYS A 59 -32.57 -38.99 -6.08
N LEU A 60 -32.60 -38.24 -4.97
CA LEU A 60 -33.81 -37.68 -4.36
C LEU A 60 -34.28 -36.40 -5.08
N TRP A 61 -33.35 -35.64 -5.68
CA TRP A 61 -33.62 -34.44 -6.47
C TRP A 61 -34.46 -34.73 -7.72
N ASP A 62 -34.35 -35.94 -8.27
CA ASP A 62 -35.03 -36.31 -9.51
C ASP A 62 -36.45 -36.88 -9.30
N ASN A 63 -36.87 -37.34 -8.10
CA ASN A 63 -38.08 -38.18 -7.97
C ASN A 63 -38.89 -38.13 -6.64
N GLY A 64 -38.89 -37.07 -5.82
CA GLY A 64 -39.67 -37.07 -4.54
C GLY A 64 -40.36 -35.74 -4.18
N PRO A 65 -41.54 -35.78 -3.51
CA PRO A 65 -42.47 -34.66 -3.41
C PRO A 65 -42.04 -33.59 -2.37
N PRO A 66 -42.56 -32.35 -2.49
CA PRO A 66 -42.01 -31.20 -1.79
C PRO A 66 -42.45 -31.16 -0.33
N VAL A 67 -41.49 -30.94 0.58
CA VAL A 67 -41.77 -30.49 1.96
C VAL A 67 -41.13 -29.12 2.19
N PRO A 68 -41.83 -28.19 2.84
CA PRO A 68 -41.79 -26.76 2.50
C PRO A 68 -41.30 -25.91 3.68
N ASP A 69 -40.19 -25.18 3.53
CA ASP A 69 -40.04 -23.84 4.15
C ASP A 69 -38.77 -23.13 3.65
N LYS A 70 -37.66 -23.86 3.49
CA LYS A 70 -36.40 -23.23 3.05
C LYS A 70 -36.38 -22.94 1.56
N HIS A 71 -36.90 -23.86 0.75
CA HIS A 71 -37.10 -23.62 -0.68
C HIS A 71 -38.27 -22.68 -0.94
N ALA A 72 -39.26 -22.57 -0.06
CA ALA A 72 -40.35 -21.61 -0.21
C ALA A 72 -39.86 -20.18 0.00
N LYS A 73 -39.03 -19.91 1.02
CA LYS A 73 -38.45 -18.57 1.25
C LYS A 73 -37.32 -18.22 0.29
N LEU A 74 -36.49 -19.20 -0.09
CA LEU A 74 -35.47 -18.98 -1.12
C LEU A 74 -36.11 -18.86 -2.50
N ALA A 75 -37.18 -19.60 -2.80
CA ALA A 75 -37.96 -19.42 -4.01
C ALA A 75 -38.80 -18.14 -3.95
N GLU A 76 -39.32 -17.68 -2.82
CA GLU A 76 -39.98 -16.36 -2.70
C GLU A 76 -38.97 -15.25 -2.93
N ALA A 77 -37.79 -15.31 -2.31
CA ALA A 77 -36.72 -14.33 -2.56
C ALA A 77 -36.21 -14.40 -4.00
N GLN A 78 -36.09 -15.60 -4.57
CA GLN A 78 -35.68 -15.80 -5.96
C GLN A 78 -36.80 -15.43 -6.94
N ILE A 79 -38.08 -15.62 -6.60
CA ILE A 79 -39.27 -15.21 -7.35
C ILE A 79 -39.39 -13.69 -7.27
N TYR A 80 -39.13 -13.06 -6.11
CA TYR A 80 -39.13 -11.61 -5.96
C TYR A 80 -37.97 -10.96 -6.72
N ILE A 81 -36.76 -11.54 -6.64
CA ILE A 81 -35.58 -11.16 -7.44
C ILE A 81 -35.80 -11.45 -8.93
N ASN A 82 -36.49 -12.53 -9.29
CA ASN A 82 -36.81 -12.86 -10.68
C ASN A 82 -38.01 -12.05 -11.22
N GLN A 83 -38.92 -11.59 -10.37
CA GLN A 83 -40.04 -10.69 -10.68
C GLN A 83 -39.55 -9.24 -10.80
N THR A 84 -38.52 -8.83 -10.03
CA THR A 84 -37.79 -7.56 -10.23
C THR A 84 -36.74 -7.64 -11.34
N ARG A 85 -36.28 -8.84 -11.72
CA ARG A 85 -35.62 -9.10 -13.00
C ARG A 85 -36.66 -9.26 -14.11
N ASN A 86 -37.29 -8.16 -14.51
CA ASN A 86 -38.01 -8.15 -15.78
C ASN A 86 -36.99 -8.26 -16.93
N SER A 87 -36.76 -9.49 -17.41
CA SER A 87 -36.35 -9.95 -18.76
C SER A 87 -35.31 -9.19 -19.62
N LEU A 88 -34.59 -8.18 -19.13
CA LEU A 88 -33.56 -7.47 -19.90
C LEU A 88 -32.17 -7.56 -19.25
N GLN A 89 -31.15 -7.57 -20.10
CA GLN A 89 -29.74 -7.67 -19.73
C GLN A 89 -29.35 -6.73 -18.57
N PRO A 90 -28.53 -7.19 -17.61
CA PRO A 90 -28.15 -6.40 -16.43
C PRO A 90 -27.45 -5.08 -16.81
N VAL A 91 -27.58 -4.06 -15.95
CA VAL A 91 -27.08 -2.69 -16.21
C VAL A 91 -25.56 -2.66 -16.38
N ASN A 92 -24.81 -3.61 -15.80
CA ASN A 92 -23.37 -3.79 -16.05
C ASN A 92 -22.98 -4.16 -17.50
N THR A 93 -23.95 -4.42 -18.37
CA THR A 93 -23.69 -4.56 -19.81
C THR A 93 -23.55 -3.20 -20.51
N LEU A 94 -23.83 -2.09 -19.82
CA LEU A 94 -23.61 -0.74 -20.33
C LEU A 94 -22.15 -0.29 -20.12
N PRO A 95 -21.59 0.54 -21.02
CA PRO A 95 -20.24 1.04 -20.87
C PRO A 95 -20.03 1.87 -19.59
N LEU A 96 -18.82 1.80 -19.01
CA LEU A 96 -18.48 2.40 -17.71
C LEU A 96 -18.74 3.92 -17.68
N GLU A 97 -18.56 4.59 -18.81
CA GLU A 97 -18.82 6.01 -19.01
C GLU A 97 -20.30 6.41 -18.87
N VAL A 98 -21.23 5.48 -19.11
CA VAL A 98 -22.68 5.67 -18.87
C VAL A 98 -23.05 5.32 -17.44
N LEU A 99 -22.31 4.38 -16.82
CA LEU A 99 -22.53 3.93 -15.44
C LEU A 99 -22.04 4.94 -14.39
N LEU A 100 -20.92 5.61 -14.62
CA LEU A 100 -20.30 6.53 -13.66
C LEU A 100 -21.21 7.71 -13.24
N PRO A 101 -21.93 8.40 -14.14
CA PRO A 101 -22.88 9.44 -13.76
C PRO A 101 -24.02 8.96 -12.84
N ILE A 102 -24.44 7.70 -13.00
CA ILE A 102 -25.54 7.07 -12.23
C ILE A 102 -25.11 6.85 -10.77
N PHE A 103 -23.90 6.30 -10.59
CA PHE A 103 -23.35 6.04 -9.26
C PHE A 103 -22.94 7.32 -8.52
N ARG A 104 -22.65 8.41 -9.26
CA ARG A 104 -22.44 9.75 -8.66
C ARG A 104 -23.72 10.37 -8.08
N LEU A 105 -24.88 10.12 -8.69
CA LEU A 105 -26.18 10.63 -8.19
C LEU A 105 -26.68 9.91 -6.94
N SER A 106 -26.31 8.65 -6.75
CA SER A 106 -26.77 7.81 -5.64
C SER A 106 -25.91 7.95 -4.37
N ALA A 107 -24.66 8.40 -4.49
CA ALA A 107 -23.73 8.55 -3.36
C ALA A 107 -23.70 9.97 -2.73
N PHE A 108 -24.31 10.99 -3.35
CA PHE A 108 -24.13 12.39 -2.93
C PHE A 108 -25.40 13.24 -3.07
N ARG A 109 -26.09 13.50 -1.95
CA ARG A 109 -27.28 14.38 -1.91
C ARG A 109 -26.99 15.88 -1.69
N THR A 110 -25.74 16.33 -1.79
CA THR A 110 -25.40 17.75 -1.54
C THR A 110 -24.35 18.32 -2.48
N PHE A 111 -24.60 18.32 -3.79
CA PHE A 111 -23.87 19.21 -4.71
C PHE A 111 -24.80 19.68 -5.85
N HIS A 112 -25.21 20.94 -5.77
CA HIS A 112 -25.72 21.71 -6.90
C HIS A 112 -24.67 22.78 -7.26
N SER A 113 -24.42 22.95 -8.56
CA SER A 113 -23.57 23.97 -9.24
C SER A 113 -22.05 23.73 -9.12
N HIS A 114 -21.18 23.78 -10.15
CA HIS A 114 -21.22 24.26 -11.52
C HIS A 114 -20.37 23.39 -12.48
N TYR A 115 -20.73 23.43 -13.77
CA TYR A 115 -20.16 22.69 -14.90
C TYR A 115 -18.83 23.28 -15.41
N GLY A 116 -17.89 22.46 -15.95
CA GLY A 116 -16.84 23.01 -16.82
C GLY A 116 -15.73 22.11 -17.40
N ALA A 117 -15.26 21.05 -16.73
CA ALA A 117 -14.10 20.27 -17.22
C ALA A 117 -14.45 18.82 -17.58
N PRO A 118 -14.00 18.30 -18.74
CA PRO A 118 -13.99 16.86 -19.00
C PRO A 118 -12.87 16.22 -18.15
N ILE A 119 -13.24 15.41 -17.17
CA ILE A 119 -12.30 14.56 -16.43
C ILE A 119 -11.70 13.56 -17.45
N PRO A 120 -10.37 13.42 -17.58
CA PRO A 120 -9.78 12.38 -18.41
C PRO A 120 -10.23 11.01 -17.90
N PHE A 121 -10.85 10.21 -18.76
CA PHE A 121 -10.94 8.77 -18.55
C PHE A 121 -9.52 8.20 -18.71
N SER A 122 -8.71 8.30 -17.65
CA SER A 122 -7.53 7.45 -17.53
C SER A 122 -8.02 6.05 -17.19
N ASN A 123 -7.53 5.02 -17.89
CA ASN A 123 -7.77 3.61 -17.59
C ASN A 123 -7.10 3.16 -16.27
N GLN A 124 -7.00 4.05 -15.28
CA GLN A 124 -6.50 3.76 -13.94
C GLN A 124 -7.61 4.02 -12.90
N LEU A 125 -8.70 3.26 -13.02
CA LEU A 125 -9.34 2.75 -11.81
C LEU A 125 -8.57 1.47 -11.46
N GLU A 126 -8.04 1.40 -10.24
CA GLU A 126 -7.34 0.23 -9.77
C GLU A 126 -8.26 -1.00 -9.89
N HIS A 127 -7.68 -2.18 -10.14
CA HIS A 127 -8.40 -3.44 -10.37
C HIS A 127 -9.37 -3.84 -9.24
N ASP A 128 -9.28 -3.19 -8.08
CA ASP A 128 -10.12 -3.42 -6.91
C ASP A 128 -11.46 -2.65 -6.98
N ASP A 129 -11.54 -1.46 -7.61
CA ASP A 129 -12.78 -0.69 -7.74
C ASP A 129 -13.81 -1.39 -8.65
N HIS A 130 -13.35 -2.27 -9.54
CA HIS A 130 -14.19 -3.06 -10.43
C HIS A 130 -15.08 -4.08 -9.71
N ARG A 131 -14.73 -4.55 -8.51
CA ARG A 131 -15.49 -5.60 -7.82
C ARG A 131 -16.68 -5.07 -7.03
N ASP A 132 -16.52 -3.91 -6.40
CA ASP A 132 -17.56 -3.31 -5.57
C ASP A 132 -18.68 -2.67 -6.42
N LEU A 133 -18.32 -2.12 -7.60
CA LEU A 133 -19.27 -1.63 -8.61
C LEU A 133 -20.11 -2.76 -9.23
N VAL A 134 -19.54 -3.96 -9.44
CA VAL A 134 -20.25 -5.11 -10.02
C VAL A 134 -21.34 -5.64 -9.07
N GLY A 135 -21.16 -5.53 -7.75
CA GLY A 135 -22.18 -5.91 -6.77
C GLY A 135 -23.45 -5.04 -6.83
N LEU A 136 -23.30 -3.74 -7.07
CA LEU A 136 -24.41 -2.77 -7.13
C LEU A 136 -25.15 -2.76 -8.47
N THR A 137 -24.52 -3.23 -9.55
CA THR A 137 -25.10 -3.25 -10.92
C THR A 137 -26.22 -4.27 -11.16
N HIS A 138 -26.59 -5.05 -10.14
CA HIS A 138 -27.62 -6.09 -10.24
C HIS A 138 -29.05 -5.62 -9.95
N VAL A 139 -29.30 -4.32 -9.81
CA VAL A 139 -30.61 -3.80 -9.35
C VAL A 139 -31.34 -2.97 -10.42
N CYS A 140 -32.63 -3.33 -10.58
CA CYS A 140 -33.73 -2.74 -11.36
C CYS A 140 -33.54 -2.52 -12.88
N SER A 141 -34.33 -3.26 -13.67
CA SER A 141 -34.57 -3.01 -15.10
C SER A 141 -35.06 -1.58 -15.40
N ASP A 142 -35.68 -0.91 -14.41
CA ASP A 142 -36.20 0.45 -14.56
C ASP A 142 -35.09 1.48 -14.72
N TRP A 143 -33.91 1.28 -14.11
CA TRP A 143 -32.74 2.14 -14.37
C TRP A 143 -32.29 2.04 -15.83
N ARG A 144 -32.35 0.85 -16.44
CA ARG A 144 -32.05 0.69 -17.87
C ARG A 144 -33.06 1.44 -18.72
N ASN A 145 -34.34 1.41 -18.37
CA ASN A 145 -35.38 2.15 -19.09
C ASN A 145 -35.23 3.67 -18.94
N VAL A 146 -34.91 4.16 -17.73
CA VAL A 146 -34.57 5.57 -17.49
C VAL A 146 -33.34 5.99 -18.30
N LEU A 147 -32.29 5.16 -18.35
CA LEU A 147 -31.10 5.44 -19.15
C LEU A 147 -31.36 5.46 -20.65
N LEU A 148 -32.20 4.54 -21.14
CA LEU A 148 -32.57 4.50 -22.55
C LEU A 148 -33.54 5.63 -22.93
N ALA A 149 -34.32 6.13 -21.96
CA ALA A 149 -35.28 7.22 -22.15
C ALA A 149 -34.67 8.61 -21.99
N GLU A 150 -33.58 8.78 -21.23
CA GLU A 150 -32.96 10.08 -20.93
C GLU A 150 -31.77 10.39 -21.85
N PRO A 151 -31.92 11.29 -22.84
CA PRO A 151 -30.90 11.53 -23.88
C PRO A 151 -29.61 12.15 -23.33
N SER A 152 -29.66 12.84 -22.19
CA SER A 152 -28.51 13.56 -21.63
C SER A 152 -27.35 12.66 -21.19
N PHE A 153 -27.61 11.41 -20.80
CA PHE A 153 -26.55 10.44 -20.45
C PHE A 153 -25.68 10.03 -21.65
N TRP A 154 -26.22 10.11 -22.86
CA TRP A 154 -25.53 9.73 -24.10
C TRP A 154 -24.77 10.90 -24.74
N SER A 155 -24.92 12.10 -24.17
CA SER A 155 -24.30 13.33 -24.68
C SER A 155 -22.80 13.43 -24.42
N ARG A 156 -22.22 12.60 -23.56
CA ARG A 156 -20.78 12.63 -23.21
C ARG A 156 -20.15 11.27 -23.41
N PHE A 157 -19.09 11.19 -24.21
CA PHE A 157 -18.40 9.92 -24.42
C PHE A 157 -16.96 10.08 -24.89
N SER A 158 -16.18 9.01 -24.66
CA SER A 158 -14.76 8.92 -25.03
C SER A 158 -14.54 7.84 -26.09
N LEU A 159 -13.65 8.11 -27.03
CA LEU A 159 -13.22 7.17 -28.07
C LEU A 159 -11.71 6.94 -27.97
N GLU A 160 -11.28 5.69 -28.21
CA GLU A 160 -9.88 5.30 -28.22
C GLU A 160 -9.48 4.82 -29.63
N PRO A 161 -8.72 5.61 -30.40
CA PRO A 161 -8.34 5.23 -31.77
C PRO A 161 -7.53 3.94 -31.90
N GLY A 162 -6.94 3.46 -30.79
CA GLY A 162 -6.15 2.22 -30.73
C GLY A 162 -6.95 0.93 -30.55
N ARG A 163 -8.25 1.04 -30.29
CA ARG A 163 -9.18 -0.11 -30.23
C ARG A 163 -9.67 -0.49 -31.63
N PRO A 164 -10.26 -1.69 -31.82
CA PRO A 164 -10.81 -2.08 -33.11
C PRO A 164 -11.79 -1.01 -33.63
N LEU A 165 -11.41 -0.32 -34.70
CA LEU A 165 -12.07 0.91 -35.18
C LEU A 165 -13.56 0.69 -35.49
N GLU A 166 -13.93 -0.48 -36.00
CA GLU A 166 -15.31 -0.84 -36.30
C GLU A 166 -16.21 -0.83 -35.05
N SER A 167 -15.67 -1.23 -33.88
CA SER A 167 -16.40 -1.22 -32.61
C SER A 167 -16.57 0.18 -32.03
N GLU A 168 -15.56 1.04 -32.17
CA GLU A 168 -15.60 2.44 -31.72
C GLU A 168 -16.56 3.27 -32.56
N TRP A 169 -16.64 3.02 -33.87
CA TRP A 169 -17.57 3.69 -34.77
C TRP A 169 -19.02 3.38 -34.45
N GLY A 170 -19.35 2.09 -34.28
CA GLY A 170 -20.69 1.67 -33.89
C GLY A 170 -21.11 2.29 -32.56
N ARG A 171 -20.18 2.37 -31.59
CA ARG A 171 -20.45 3.01 -30.30
C ARG A 171 -20.75 4.50 -30.45
N ALA A 172 -19.91 5.24 -31.17
CA ALA A 172 -20.13 6.66 -31.40
C ALA A 172 -21.50 6.91 -32.05
N GLU A 173 -21.84 6.18 -33.11
CA GLU A 173 -23.10 6.33 -33.86
C GLU A 173 -24.33 6.12 -32.96
N VAL A 174 -24.33 5.05 -32.17
CA VAL A 174 -25.40 4.77 -31.21
C VAL A 174 -25.56 5.90 -30.19
N TYR A 175 -24.47 6.47 -29.69
CA TYR A 175 -24.53 7.54 -28.69
C TYR A 175 -25.10 8.83 -29.27
N SER A 176 -24.72 9.16 -30.51
CA SER A 176 -25.24 10.34 -31.20
C SER A 176 -26.74 10.23 -31.48
N ILE A 177 -27.20 9.04 -31.88
CA ILE A 177 -28.64 8.79 -32.11
C ILE A 177 -29.40 8.92 -30.80
N ARG A 178 -28.89 8.34 -29.70
CA ARG A 178 -29.54 8.37 -28.38
C ARG A 178 -29.51 9.73 -27.70
N ALA A 179 -28.49 10.55 -27.96
CA ALA A 179 -28.44 11.93 -27.48
C ALA A 179 -29.55 12.81 -28.09
N SER A 180 -30.24 12.34 -29.13
CA SER A 180 -31.44 12.98 -29.71
C SER A 180 -31.28 14.47 -30.02
N GLY A 181 -30.10 14.88 -30.49
CA GLY A 181 -29.81 16.27 -30.84
C GLY A 181 -29.33 17.17 -29.69
N LEU A 182 -29.19 16.65 -28.47
CA LEU A 182 -28.61 17.41 -27.35
C LEU A 182 -27.15 17.81 -27.62
N PRO A 183 -26.66 18.91 -27.00
CA PRO A 183 -25.23 19.27 -27.01
C PRO A 183 -24.32 18.12 -26.57
N GLN A 184 -23.35 17.74 -27.41
CA GLN A 184 -22.45 16.61 -27.19
C GLN A 184 -21.03 17.04 -26.80
N SER A 185 -20.40 16.27 -25.91
CA SER A 185 -19.00 16.36 -25.50
C SER A 185 -18.26 15.10 -25.94
N LEU A 186 -17.27 15.27 -26.82
CA LEU A 186 -16.45 14.18 -27.36
C LEU A 186 -15.03 14.27 -26.81
N SER A 187 -14.56 13.18 -26.21
CA SER A 187 -13.15 13.00 -25.88
C SER A 187 -12.52 11.93 -26.77
N ILE A 188 -11.33 12.20 -27.32
CA ILE A 188 -10.55 11.24 -28.09
C ILE A 188 -9.22 11.06 -27.34
N ASN A 189 -8.97 9.84 -26.86
CA ASN A 189 -7.80 9.49 -26.06
C ASN A 189 -6.92 8.50 -26.81
N ASP A 190 -5.64 8.82 -27.00
CA ASP A 190 -4.69 7.98 -27.73
C ASP A 190 -3.50 7.62 -26.84
N SER A 191 -3.19 6.33 -26.74
CA SER A 191 -2.06 5.77 -25.98
C SER A 191 -1.17 4.86 -26.85
N ILE A 192 -1.31 4.92 -28.17
CA ILE A 192 -0.60 4.01 -29.08
C ILE A 192 0.84 4.49 -29.31
N ASP A 193 1.80 3.58 -29.17
CA ASP A 193 3.23 3.79 -29.47
C ASP A 193 3.53 4.09 -30.97
N LYS A 194 2.54 3.97 -31.86
CA LYS A 194 2.68 4.11 -33.31
C LYS A 194 1.57 5.01 -33.88
N PRO A 195 1.90 5.93 -34.82
CA PRO A 195 0.91 6.79 -35.43
C PRO A 195 -0.04 5.98 -36.32
N LEU A 196 -1.32 6.34 -36.31
CA LEU A 196 -2.31 5.81 -37.25
C LEU A 196 -1.98 6.23 -38.68
N SER A 197 -2.45 5.44 -39.67
CA SER A 197 -2.28 5.81 -41.07
C SER A 197 -3.20 6.99 -41.44
N PRO A 198 -2.83 7.85 -42.40
CA PRO A 198 -3.67 8.96 -42.84
C PRO A 198 -5.07 8.56 -43.31
N ILE A 199 -5.21 7.36 -43.90
CA ILE A 199 -6.50 6.81 -44.33
C ILE A 199 -7.36 6.50 -43.09
N HIS A 200 -6.76 5.93 -42.04
CA HIS A 200 -7.46 5.69 -40.78
C HIS A 200 -7.83 6.99 -40.06
N HIS A 201 -6.99 8.04 -40.14
CA HIS A 201 -7.36 9.38 -39.64
C HIS A 201 -8.63 9.88 -40.31
N CYS A 202 -8.65 9.88 -41.65
CA CYS A 202 -9.76 10.42 -42.43
C CYS A 202 -11.06 9.64 -42.19
N ASN A 203 -10.99 8.31 -42.16
CA ASN A 203 -12.15 7.46 -41.90
C ASN A 203 -12.70 7.65 -40.48
N PHE A 204 -11.81 7.75 -39.49
CA PHE A 204 -12.19 8.01 -38.11
C PHE A 204 -12.91 9.34 -37.96
N MET A 205 -12.34 10.44 -38.47
CA MET A 205 -12.96 11.77 -38.39
C MET A 205 -14.32 11.84 -39.11
N ASN A 206 -14.44 11.22 -40.29
CA ASN A 206 -15.69 11.18 -41.05
C ASN A 206 -16.82 10.46 -40.31
N ARG A 207 -16.53 9.47 -39.46
CA ARG A 207 -17.56 8.72 -38.71
C ARG A 207 -17.75 9.22 -37.28
N ALA A 208 -16.67 9.63 -36.61
CA ALA A 208 -16.70 10.07 -35.22
C ALA A 208 -17.09 11.54 -35.06
N MET A 209 -16.73 12.43 -35.99
CA MET A 209 -16.98 13.87 -35.84
C MET A 209 -18.04 14.42 -36.79
N ARG A 210 -17.96 14.04 -38.09
CA ARG A 210 -18.82 14.64 -39.13
C ARG A 210 -20.33 14.59 -38.82
N PRO A 211 -20.90 13.47 -38.32
CA PRO A 211 -22.33 13.39 -38.01
C PRO A 211 -22.77 14.27 -36.84
N ARG A 212 -21.84 14.88 -36.10
CA ARG A 212 -22.08 15.61 -34.84
C ARG A 212 -21.74 17.08 -34.94
N PHE A 213 -21.39 17.58 -36.11
CA PHE A 213 -20.93 18.96 -36.28
C PHE A 213 -21.93 20.02 -35.80
N ASP A 214 -23.23 19.73 -35.88
CA ASP A 214 -24.30 20.63 -35.42
C ASP A 214 -24.55 20.59 -33.91
N THR A 215 -24.04 19.57 -33.21
CA THR A 215 -24.32 19.33 -31.79
C THR A 215 -23.06 19.28 -30.92
N LEU A 216 -21.86 19.19 -31.48
CA LEU A 216 -20.61 19.02 -30.75
C LEU A 216 -20.14 20.33 -30.09
N THR A 217 -20.50 20.52 -28.81
CA THR A 217 -20.17 21.74 -28.05
C THR A 217 -18.84 21.65 -27.30
N GLN A 218 -18.30 20.45 -27.08
CA GLN A 218 -17.00 20.26 -26.45
C GLN A 218 -16.17 19.19 -27.18
N LEU A 219 -14.90 19.49 -27.43
CA LEU A 219 -13.95 18.56 -28.05
C LEU A 219 -12.68 18.47 -27.20
N SER A 220 -12.30 17.25 -26.82
CA SER A 220 -11.07 16.97 -26.07
C SER A 220 -10.19 15.98 -26.83
N LEU A 221 -8.93 16.34 -27.04
CA LEU A 221 -7.90 15.52 -27.68
C LEU A 221 -6.80 15.24 -26.65
N LEU A 222 -6.73 14.02 -26.12
CA LEU A 222 -5.93 13.68 -24.94
C LEU A 222 -4.90 12.57 -25.23
N GLY A 223 -3.73 12.64 -24.60
CA GLY A 223 -2.74 11.56 -24.55
C GLY A 223 -1.82 11.42 -25.77
N PHE A 224 -2.02 12.23 -26.81
CA PHE A 224 -1.35 12.02 -28.09
C PHE A 224 0.18 12.14 -28.03
N MET A 225 0.85 11.13 -28.58
CA MET A 225 2.30 11.08 -28.79
C MET A 225 2.74 11.75 -30.10
N HIS A 226 1.84 11.95 -31.06
CA HIS A 226 2.12 12.53 -32.39
C HIS A 226 1.16 13.69 -32.72
N SER A 227 1.68 14.81 -33.24
CA SER A 227 0.85 16.00 -33.52
C SER A 227 -0.01 15.91 -34.79
N GLN A 228 0.30 15.00 -35.72
CA GLN A 228 -0.38 14.95 -37.03
C GLN A 228 -1.88 14.67 -36.89
N PHE A 229 -2.27 13.70 -36.06
CA PHE A 229 -3.68 13.37 -35.83
C PHE A 229 -4.45 14.56 -35.24
N VAL A 230 -3.86 15.25 -34.26
CA VAL A 230 -4.44 16.44 -33.64
C VAL A 230 -4.63 17.55 -34.69
N ARG A 231 -3.60 17.83 -35.50
CA ARG A 231 -3.68 18.82 -36.59
C ARG A 231 -4.77 18.45 -37.59
N ASP A 232 -4.79 17.22 -38.07
CA ASP A 232 -5.78 16.72 -39.03
C ASP A 232 -7.21 16.86 -38.48
N THR A 233 -7.40 16.54 -37.20
CA THR A 233 -8.69 16.64 -36.50
C THR A 233 -9.19 18.08 -36.42
N ILE A 234 -8.32 19.01 -36.02
CA ILE A 234 -8.66 20.44 -35.99
C ILE A 234 -8.96 20.97 -37.39
N HIS A 235 -8.13 20.62 -38.40
CA HIS A 235 -8.36 21.03 -39.78
C HIS A 235 -9.66 20.46 -40.37
N PHE A 236 -9.99 19.22 -40.04
CA PHE A 236 -11.22 18.57 -40.47
C PHE A 236 -12.44 19.31 -39.90
N TRP A 237 -12.41 19.63 -38.61
CA TRP A 237 -13.45 20.43 -37.98
C TRP A 237 -13.54 21.84 -38.56
N LEU A 238 -12.42 22.56 -38.74
CA LEU A 238 -12.43 23.91 -39.34
C LEU A 238 -13.05 23.94 -40.75
N ARG A 239 -12.87 22.87 -41.54
CA ARG A 239 -13.41 22.78 -42.91
C ARG A 239 -14.87 22.36 -42.95
N GLY A 240 -15.27 21.42 -42.09
CA GLY A 240 -16.57 20.77 -42.19
C GLY A 240 -17.57 21.14 -41.10
N GLY A 241 -17.10 21.66 -39.97
CA GLY A 241 -17.90 21.94 -38.79
C GLY A 241 -18.84 23.13 -38.93
N THR A 242 -19.79 23.19 -38.01
CA THR A 242 -20.86 24.20 -37.96
C THR A 242 -20.43 25.38 -37.09
N PRO A 243 -20.36 26.61 -37.65
CA PRO A 243 -20.01 27.80 -36.89
C PRO A 243 -20.93 28.01 -35.69
N GLY A 244 -20.38 28.50 -34.57
CA GLY A 244 -21.17 28.80 -33.36
C GLY A 244 -21.45 27.62 -32.43
N VAL A 245 -21.15 26.38 -32.82
CA VAL A 245 -21.51 25.19 -32.03
C VAL A 245 -20.45 24.86 -30.97
N LEU A 246 -19.17 24.76 -31.34
CA LEU A 246 -18.11 24.39 -30.40
C LEU A 246 -17.84 25.52 -29.39
N ARG A 247 -17.94 25.21 -28.10
CA ARG A 247 -17.76 26.15 -26.98
C ARG A 247 -16.51 25.86 -26.14
N ALA A 248 -16.05 24.62 -26.12
CA ALA A 248 -14.83 24.24 -25.39
C ALA A 248 -13.90 23.36 -26.24
N LEU A 249 -12.61 23.67 -26.21
CA LEU A 249 -11.57 22.90 -26.87
C LEU A 249 -10.43 22.58 -25.89
N THR A 250 -10.12 21.30 -25.74
CA THR A 250 -8.99 20.82 -24.93
C THR A 250 -8.04 20.01 -25.81
N ILE A 251 -6.77 20.38 -25.83
CA ILE A 251 -5.69 19.63 -26.50
C ILE A 251 -4.62 19.35 -25.45
N GLN A 252 -4.40 18.08 -25.15
CA GLN A 252 -3.40 17.62 -24.21
C GLN A 252 -2.53 16.54 -24.84
N MET A 253 -1.34 16.94 -25.28
CA MET A 253 -0.31 15.99 -25.70
C MET A 253 0.22 15.19 -24.51
N HIS A 254 0.87 14.06 -24.78
CA HIS A 254 1.59 13.29 -23.77
C HIS A 254 2.58 14.19 -22.98
N PRO A 255 2.75 14.01 -21.64
CA PRO A 255 3.57 14.89 -20.81
C PRO A 255 5.01 15.10 -21.30
N ASP A 256 5.61 14.07 -21.89
CA ASP A 256 6.98 14.08 -22.42
C ASP A 256 7.12 14.72 -23.81
N MET A 257 6.00 15.12 -24.43
CA MET A 257 5.98 15.62 -25.81
C MET A 257 5.68 17.12 -25.86
N THR A 258 6.52 17.85 -26.59
CA THR A 258 6.29 19.25 -26.96
C THR A 258 6.55 19.41 -28.45
N TRP A 259 5.70 20.17 -29.14
CA TRP A 259 5.74 20.26 -30.60
C TRP A 259 6.15 21.62 -31.11
N ALA A 260 6.86 21.61 -32.24
CA ALA A 260 7.32 22.81 -32.93
C ALA A 260 6.22 23.48 -33.74
N GLY A 261 6.11 24.80 -33.58
CA GLY A 261 5.28 25.66 -34.40
C GLY A 261 3.77 25.55 -34.14
N PRO A 262 2.98 26.54 -34.58
CA PRO A 262 1.55 26.59 -34.32
C PRO A 262 0.76 25.55 -35.13
N ILE A 263 -0.45 25.26 -34.66
CA ILE A 263 -1.54 24.76 -35.50
C ILE A 263 -1.94 25.91 -36.44
N HIS A 264 -1.64 25.77 -37.72
CA HIS A 264 -1.89 26.81 -38.71
C HIS A 264 -3.36 26.82 -39.12
N THR A 265 -4.14 27.82 -38.72
CA THR A 265 -5.55 27.95 -39.14
C THR A 265 -5.70 28.54 -40.55
N LYS A 266 -4.70 29.31 -41.00
CA LYS A 266 -4.67 30.05 -42.28
C LYS A 266 -4.57 29.17 -43.55
N THR A 267 -4.49 27.84 -43.45
CA THR A 267 -4.47 26.93 -44.61
C THR A 267 -5.88 26.62 -45.17
N VAL A 268 -6.93 27.20 -44.58
CA VAL A 268 -8.32 27.13 -45.05
C VAL A 268 -8.67 28.41 -45.82
N SER A 269 -9.23 28.29 -47.02
CA SER A 269 -9.38 29.36 -48.02
C SER A 269 -10.33 30.53 -47.67
N LEU A 270 -10.91 30.58 -46.47
CA LEU A 270 -11.96 31.53 -46.09
C LEU A 270 -11.75 32.11 -44.67
N PRO A 271 -11.08 33.27 -44.51
CA PRO A 271 -10.81 33.90 -43.21
C PRO A 271 -12.05 34.17 -42.35
N ALA A 272 -13.16 34.60 -42.98
CA ALA A 272 -14.42 34.87 -42.27
C ALA A 272 -15.03 33.60 -41.63
N ARG A 273 -14.81 32.42 -42.23
CA ARG A 273 -15.26 31.14 -41.67
C ARG A 273 -14.41 30.73 -40.47
N ILE A 274 -13.10 30.98 -40.49
CA ILE A 274 -12.23 30.68 -39.35
C ILE A 274 -12.67 31.50 -38.14
N GLU A 275 -12.94 32.79 -38.33
CA GLU A 275 -13.42 33.66 -37.25
C GLU A 275 -14.75 33.14 -36.66
N SER A 276 -15.72 32.76 -37.50
CA SER A 276 -17.02 32.26 -37.04
C SER A 276 -16.96 30.87 -36.39
N MET A 277 -15.90 30.09 -36.66
CA MET A 277 -15.63 28.80 -36.03
C MET A 277 -14.94 28.93 -34.68
N LEU A 278 -13.98 29.85 -34.56
CA LEU A 278 -13.10 29.96 -33.39
C LEU A 278 -13.60 30.94 -32.33
N SER A 279 -14.17 32.08 -32.73
CA SER A 279 -14.70 33.09 -31.80
C SER A 279 -15.81 32.62 -30.82
N PRO A 280 -16.62 31.57 -31.12
CA PRO A 280 -17.61 31.05 -30.19
C PRO A 280 -17.03 30.22 -29.04
N ILE A 281 -15.76 29.81 -29.12
CA ILE A 281 -15.07 29.04 -28.09
C ILE A 281 -14.84 29.96 -26.89
N GLN A 282 -15.28 29.51 -25.72
CA GLN A 282 -15.16 30.24 -24.45
C GLN A 282 -14.17 29.58 -23.49
N ALA A 283 -13.94 28.27 -23.63
CA ALA A 283 -12.98 27.53 -22.82
C ALA A 283 -11.90 26.87 -23.70
N LEU A 284 -10.65 27.30 -23.50
CA LEU A 284 -9.50 26.81 -24.26
C LEU A 284 -8.44 26.25 -23.33
N SER A 285 -8.06 24.98 -23.54
CA SER A 285 -6.98 24.32 -22.82
C SER A 285 -5.99 23.70 -23.80
N LEU A 286 -4.72 24.09 -23.70
CA LEU A 286 -3.65 23.68 -24.61
C LEU A 286 -2.42 23.22 -23.82
N ARG A 287 -1.97 21.97 -24.05
CA ARG A 287 -0.73 21.42 -23.48
C ARG A 287 0.12 20.77 -24.57
N GLY A 288 1.38 21.21 -24.69
CA GLY A 288 2.36 20.63 -25.64
C GLY A 288 2.16 21.05 -27.10
N MET A 289 1.10 21.80 -27.41
CA MET A 289 0.78 22.39 -28.72
C MET A 289 0.10 23.75 -28.54
N ARG A 290 0.18 24.63 -29.54
CA ARG A 290 -0.46 25.95 -29.53
C ARG A 290 -1.04 26.34 -30.89
N PHE A 291 -1.94 27.30 -30.91
CA PHE A 291 -2.29 28.06 -32.12
C PHE A 291 -1.28 29.20 -32.33
N ALA A 292 -1.42 29.93 -33.42
CA ALA A 292 -0.67 31.16 -33.59
C ALA A 292 -1.15 32.20 -32.56
N TRP A 293 -0.26 32.96 -31.94
CA TRP A 293 -0.63 33.88 -30.84
C TRP A 293 -1.52 35.06 -31.28
N ASP A 294 -1.64 35.29 -32.59
CA ASP A 294 -2.54 36.27 -33.22
C ASP A 294 -3.91 35.68 -33.63
N ASP A 295 -4.14 34.39 -33.37
CA ASP A 295 -5.32 33.65 -33.82
C ASP A 295 -6.59 34.07 -33.03
N PRO A 296 -7.76 34.19 -33.69
CA PRO A 296 -9.00 34.59 -33.03
C PRO A 296 -9.50 33.64 -31.93
N ILE A 297 -9.00 32.39 -31.86
CA ILE A 297 -9.35 31.46 -30.78
C ILE A 297 -8.99 31.99 -29.38
N TYR A 298 -8.04 32.93 -29.28
CA TYR A 298 -7.61 33.54 -28.02
C TYR A 298 -8.42 34.78 -27.62
N ARG A 299 -9.64 34.95 -28.14
CA ARG A 299 -10.53 36.09 -27.85
C ARG A 299 -11.80 35.62 -27.15
N ASN A 300 -12.38 36.47 -26.31
CA ASN A 300 -13.64 36.25 -25.60
C ASN A 300 -13.68 34.96 -24.75
N LEU A 301 -12.52 34.50 -24.27
CA LEU A 301 -12.44 33.32 -23.41
C LEU A 301 -12.88 33.65 -21.98
N THR A 302 -13.58 32.71 -21.36
CA THR A 302 -13.84 32.65 -19.92
C THR A 302 -12.83 31.74 -19.20
N VAL A 303 -12.25 30.76 -19.91
CA VAL A 303 -11.22 29.86 -19.38
C VAL A 303 -10.07 29.78 -20.38
N LEU A 304 -8.85 30.07 -19.92
CA LEU A 304 -7.62 29.93 -20.70
C LEU A 304 -6.58 29.12 -19.91
N ARG A 305 -6.20 27.96 -20.43
CA ARG A 305 -5.13 27.13 -19.87
C ARG A 305 -4.07 26.86 -20.94
N ILE A 306 -2.82 27.21 -20.66
CA ILE A 306 -1.69 27.00 -21.57
C ILE A 306 -0.55 26.35 -20.80
N GLY A 307 0.01 25.25 -21.33
CA GLY A 307 1.21 24.69 -20.75
C GLY A 307 2.09 23.85 -21.64
N ASN A 308 3.29 23.57 -21.14
CA ASN A 308 4.31 22.76 -21.81
C ASN A 308 4.63 23.29 -23.22
N VAL A 309 4.70 24.61 -23.40
CA VAL A 309 5.08 25.23 -24.67
C VAL A 309 6.61 25.30 -24.74
N ARG A 310 7.20 24.94 -25.87
CA ARG A 310 8.66 25.02 -26.07
C ARG A 310 9.12 26.46 -25.92
N HIS A 311 10.31 26.67 -25.36
CA HIS A 311 10.92 28.00 -25.20
C HIS A 311 10.88 28.83 -26.50
N GLU A 312 11.31 28.27 -27.64
CA GLU A 312 11.28 28.98 -28.94
C GLU A 312 9.88 29.42 -29.39
N ASP A 313 8.84 28.74 -28.92
CA ASP A 313 7.44 28.92 -29.30
C ASP A 313 6.64 29.72 -28.26
N SER A 314 7.29 30.11 -27.16
CA SER A 314 6.68 30.88 -26.08
C SER A 314 6.24 32.27 -26.54
N PRO A 315 5.16 32.82 -25.96
CA PRO A 315 4.68 34.15 -26.30
C PRO A 315 5.62 35.23 -25.73
N THR A 316 5.75 36.34 -26.45
CA THR A 316 6.30 37.57 -25.88
C THR A 316 5.30 38.19 -24.91
N LEU A 317 5.77 39.03 -23.98
CA LEU A 317 4.91 39.78 -23.06
C LEU A 317 3.79 40.53 -23.81
N SER A 318 4.13 41.18 -24.92
CA SER A 318 3.18 41.93 -25.74
C SER A 318 2.15 41.03 -26.46
N GLN A 319 2.50 39.78 -26.79
CA GLN A 319 1.55 38.79 -27.29
C GLN A 319 0.61 38.32 -26.17
N MET A 320 1.15 37.98 -25.00
CA MET A 320 0.34 37.53 -23.87
C MET A 320 -0.65 38.60 -23.42
N LEU A 321 -0.22 39.86 -23.29
CA LEU A 321 -1.11 40.95 -22.87
C LEU A 321 -2.21 41.25 -23.90
N ARG A 322 -1.96 41.04 -25.20
CA ARG A 322 -3.00 41.14 -26.24
C ARG A 322 -4.02 40.02 -26.15
N ILE A 323 -3.60 38.81 -25.79
CA ILE A 323 -4.51 37.68 -25.55
C ILE A 323 -5.41 37.99 -24.35
N LEU A 324 -4.80 38.42 -23.24
CA LEU A 324 -5.53 38.74 -22.01
C LEU A 324 -6.48 39.93 -22.21
N SER A 325 -6.07 40.98 -22.92
CA SER A 325 -6.96 42.11 -23.22
C SER A 325 -8.12 41.74 -24.16
N GLY A 326 -7.93 40.71 -24.99
CA GLY A 326 -8.98 40.11 -25.81
C GLY A 326 -9.98 39.25 -25.03
N CYS A 327 -9.76 39.00 -23.74
CA CYS A 327 -10.60 38.13 -22.89
C CYS A 327 -11.14 38.89 -21.67
N PRO A 328 -12.03 39.89 -21.83
CA PRO A 328 -12.52 40.70 -20.71
C PRO A 328 -13.39 39.92 -19.70
N LEU A 329 -13.95 38.78 -20.11
CA LEU A 329 -14.78 37.89 -19.29
C LEU A 329 -13.98 36.71 -18.71
N LEU A 330 -12.64 36.75 -18.76
CA LEU A 330 -11.80 35.68 -18.26
C LEU A 330 -12.02 35.47 -16.76
N GLN A 331 -12.40 34.24 -16.40
CA GLN A 331 -12.61 33.78 -15.03
C GLN A 331 -11.41 32.95 -14.56
N THR A 332 -10.91 32.07 -15.43
CA THR A 332 -9.79 31.18 -15.14
C THR A 332 -8.60 31.42 -16.07
N LEU A 333 -7.42 31.66 -15.50
CA LEU A 333 -6.14 31.73 -16.21
C LEU A 333 -5.14 30.76 -15.59
N GLN A 334 -4.66 29.79 -16.36
CA GLN A 334 -3.62 28.86 -15.91
C GLN A 334 -2.47 28.80 -16.91
N LEU A 335 -1.25 29.07 -16.42
CA LEU A 335 -0.02 29.03 -17.21
C LEU A 335 0.99 28.11 -16.51
N TYR A 336 1.41 27.01 -17.16
CA TYR A 336 2.34 26.06 -16.55
C TYR A 336 3.43 25.60 -17.52
N SER A 337 4.71 25.70 -17.13
CA SER A 337 5.85 25.35 -18.00
C SER A 337 5.79 26.04 -19.38
N THR A 338 5.48 27.33 -19.38
CA THR A 338 5.49 28.21 -20.56
C THR A 338 6.28 29.46 -20.18
N GLU A 339 7.33 29.80 -20.93
CA GLU A 339 8.08 31.04 -20.67
C GLU A 339 7.40 32.26 -21.29
N ILE A 340 7.68 33.44 -20.74
CA ILE A 340 7.25 34.73 -21.31
C ILE A 340 8.50 35.52 -21.66
N HIS A 341 8.69 35.78 -22.95
CA HIS A 341 9.85 36.52 -23.44
C HIS A 341 9.67 38.04 -23.28
N SER A 342 10.76 38.73 -22.99
CA SER A 342 10.79 40.19 -22.95
C SER A 342 10.44 40.79 -24.31
N SER A 343 9.68 41.90 -24.32
CA SER A 343 9.36 42.62 -25.56
C SER A 343 10.43 43.65 -25.92
N ASP A 344 10.74 43.82 -27.21
CA ASP A 344 11.88 44.63 -27.65
C ASP A 344 11.67 46.16 -27.73
N SER A 345 10.48 46.76 -27.58
CA SER A 345 10.40 48.24 -27.83
C SER A 345 9.21 49.08 -27.33
N THR A 346 8.25 48.58 -26.55
CA THR A 346 7.16 49.44 -26.02
C THR A 346 6.72 49.02 -24.62
N SER A 347 6.51 49.99 -23.71
CA SER A 347 5.89 49.71 -22.43
C SER A 347 4.44 49.22 -22.68
N PRO A 348 4.11 47.97 -22.33
CA PRO A 348 2.78 47.47 -22.61
C PRO A 348 1.72 48.22 -21.81
N LYS A 349 0.53 48.42 -22.39
CA LYS A 349 -0.62 48.91 -21.60
C LYS A 349 -1.03 47.82 -20.60
N PRO A 350 -1.25 48.17 -19.32
CA PRO A 350 -1.79 47.22 -18.35
C PRO A 350 -3.15 46.65 -18.75
N VAL A 351 -3.41 45.40 -18.36
CA VAL A 351 -4.64 44.67 -18.65
C VAL A 351 -5.46 44.53 -17.36
N TYR A 352 -6.76 44.86 -17.46
CA TYR A 352 -7.71 44.74 -16.36
C TYR A 352 -8.57 43.48 -16.54
N LEU A 353 -8.44 42.53 -15.62
CA LEU A 353 -9.18 41.27 -15.61
C LEU A 353 -10.16 41.24 -14.43
N ALA A 354 -11.24 42.01 -14.54
CA ALA A 354 -12.19 42.21 -13.44
C ALA A 354 -12.99 40.96 -13.05
N ASN A 355 -13.13 40.00 -13.97
CA ASN A 355 -13.91 38.76 -13.75
C ASN A 355 -13.06 37.59 -13.25
N LEU A 356 -11.74 37.74 -13.22
CA LEU A 356 -10.80 36.68 -12.89
C LEU A 356 -10.97 36.27 -11.43
N ASP A 357 -11.29 35.01 -11.21
CA ASP A 357 -11.44 34.41 -9.88
C ASP A 357 -10.54 33.20 -9.66
N ASP A 358 -9.91 32.63 -10.70
CA ASP A 358 -8.89 31.58 -10.59
C ASP A 358 -7.63 31.89 -11.42
N LEU A 359 -6.48 31.95 -10.75
CA LEU A 359 -5.18 32.24 -11.34
C LEU A 359 -4.12 31.22 -10.89
N ASP A 360 -3.68 30.34 -11.80
CA ASP A 360 -2.60 29.38 -11.54
C ASP A 360 -1.34 29.73 -12.32
N LEU A 361 -0.27 30.05 -11.60
CA LEU A 361 1.03 30.42 -12.13
C LEU A 361 2.18 29.62 -11.48
N ALA A 362 1.89 28.51 -10.78
CA ALA A 362 2.88 27.80 -9.97
C ALA A 362 4.07 27.26 -10.75
N ALA A 363 3.89 26.93 -12.03
CA ALA A 363 4.95 26.38 -12.87
C ALA A 363 5.55 27.41 -13.85
N LEU A 364 5.45 28.71 -13.55
CA LEU A 364 6.17 29.77 -14.26
C LEU A 364 7.54 30.07 -13.64
N SER A 365 8.49 30.47 -14.47
CA SER A 365 9.78 30.98 -14.02
C SER A 365 9.64 32.36 -13.37
N SER A 366 10.55 32.72 -12.45
CA SER A 366 10.58 34.05 -11.83
C SER A 366 10.65 35.19 -12.84
N ASN A 367 11.44 35.03 -13.91
CA ASN A 367 11.53 36.02 -14.97
C ASN A 367 10.17 36.24 -15.67
N SER A 368 9.42 35.17 -15.95
CA SER A 368 8.11 35.28 -16.59
C SER A 368 7.09 35.97 -15.68
N LEU A 369 7.11 35.66 -14.39
CA LEU A 369 6.27 36.31 -13.37
C LEU A 369 6.61 37.80 -13.22
N ALA A 370 7.90 38.13 -13.19
CA ALA A 370 8.40 39.49 -13.08
C ALA A 370 7.95 40.39 -14.24
N GLN A 371 7.82 39.81 -15.43
CA GLN A 371 7.31 40.52 -16.60
C GLN A 371 5.79 40.59 -16.62
N LEU A 372 5.10 39.50 -16.28
CA LEU A 372 3.65 39.40 -16.42
C LEU A 372 2.89 40.15 -15.32
N LEU A 373 3.22 39.89 -14.05
CA LEU A 373 2.41 40.33 -12.92
C LEU A 373 2.26 41.86 -12.84
N PRO A 374 3.30 42.70 -13.05
CA PRO A 374 3.13 44.15 -12.98
C PRO A 374 2.06 44.70 -13.94
N ASN A 375 1.84 44.01 -15.06
CA ASN A 375 0.95 44.43 -16.15
C ASN A 375 -0.48 43.89 -16.01
N ILE A 376 -0.78 43.04 -15.02
CA ILE A 376 -2.13 42.51 -14.77
C ILE A 376 -2.74 43.17 -13.54
N PHE A 377 -3.94 43.72 -13.70
CA PHE A 377 -4.75 44.29 -12.63
C PHE A 377 -6.04 43.49 -12.50
N ILE A 378 -6.25 42.91 -11.32
CA ILE A 378 -7.45 42.14 -10.99
C ILE A 378 -8.42 43.08 -10.26
N GLY A 379 -9.72 42.89 -10.47
CA GLY A 379 -10.75 43.65 -9.77
C GLY A 379 -10.81 43.32 -8.27
N SER A 380 -11.84 43.83 -7.60
CA SER A 380 -12.10 43.55 -6.17
C SER A 380 -12.73 42.18 -5.90
N LYS A 381 -12.96 41.37 -6.95
CA LYS A 381 -13.55 40.04 -6.85
C LYS A 381 -12.62 39.10 -6.07
N ASP A 382 -13.22 38.15 -5.38
CA ASP A 382 -12.50 37.10 -4.66
C ASP A 382 -11.61 36.29 -5.61
N LEU A 383 -10.32 36.20 -5.29
CA LEU A 383 -9.32 35.52 -6.11
C LEU A 383 -8.84 34.23 -5.43
N SER A 384 -8.85 33.14 -6.20
CA SER A 384 -8.11 31.90 -5.98
C SER A 384 -6.77 32.00 -6.72
N LEU A 385 -5.67 31.89 -5.98
CA LEU A 385 -4.32 32.09 -6.53
C LEU A 385 -3.42 30.90 -6.19
N ARG A 386 -2.67 30.42 -7.19
CA ARG A 386 -1.66 29.37 -7.02
C ARG A 386 -0.29 29.79 -7.53
N PHE A 387 0.71 29.67 -6.67
CA PHE A 387 2.11 29.96 -7.01
C PHE A 387 3.09 28.99 -6.30
N ALA A 388 4.31 28.86 -6.84
CA ALA A 388 5.40 28.10 -6.22
C ALA A 388 6.52 29.06 -5.78
N VAL A 389 7.08 28.82 -4.59
CA VAL A 389 8.14 29.67 -4.01
C VAL A 389 9.52 29.30 -4.57
N SER A 390 9.68 28.08 -5.08
CA SER A 390 10.95 27.51 -5.56
C SER A 390 11.57 28.18 -6.78
N SER A 391 10.93 29.19 -7.37
CA SER A 391 11.43 29.85 -8.57
C SER A 391 12.06 31.23 -8.31
N TRP A 392 12.04 31.78 -7.10
CA TRP A 392 12.26 33.22 -6.88
C TRP A 392 13.55 33.53 -6.10
N GLY A 393 14.37 34.46 -6.61
CA GLY A 393 15.36 35.17 -5.79
C GLY A 393 14.73 36.34 -5.03
N ALA A 394 15.53 37.09 -4.26
CA ALA A 394 15.08 38.23 -3.45
C ALA A 394 14.24 39.28 -4.22
N GLU A 395 14.52 39.48 -5.52
CA GLU A 395 13.78 40.40 -6.39
C GLU A 395 12.37 39.89 -6.75
N GLY A 396 12.21 38.58 -6.97
CA GLY A 396 10.91 37.97 -7.34
C GLY A 396 9.88 38.07 -6.21
N PHE A 397 10.35 38.01 -4.95
CA PHE A 397 9.50 38.21 -3.78
C PHE A 397 8.81 39.58 -3.77
N GLY A 398 9.56 40.66 -4.08
CA GLY A 398 9.01 42.01 -4.09
C GLY A 398 7.83 42.14 -5.05
N ILE A 399 7.93 41.53 -6.23
CA ILE A 399 6.89 41.59 -7.26
C ILE A 399 5.60 40.89 -6.80
N ILE A 400 5.69 39.68 -6.25
CA ILE A 400 4.49 38.98 -5.76
C ILE A 400 3.91 39.66 -4.54
N HIS A 401 4.74 40.13 -3.62
CA HIS A 401 4.24 40.87 -2.46
C HIS A 401 3.41 42.09 -2.88
N HIS A 402 3.89 42.87 -3.86
CA HIS A 402 3.12 43.99 -4.42
C HIS A 402 1.86 43.52 -5.16
N PHE A 403 1.93 42.40 -5.88
CA PHE A 403 0.77 41.82 -6.55
C PHE A 403 -0.31 41.38 -5.56
N LEU A 404 0.05 40.62 -4.52
CA LEU A 404 -0.86 40.17 -3.47
C LEU A 404 -1.52 41.35 -2.76
N ALA A 405 -0.73 42.39 -2.42
CA ALA A 405 -1.21 43.57 -1.71
C ALA A 405 -2.30 44.37 -2.45
N ARG A 406 -2.40 44.22 -3.78
CA ARG A 406 -3.43 44.88 -4.61
C ARG A 406 -4.54 43.94 -5.08
N THR A 407 -4.62 42.71 -4.55
CA THR A 407 -5.63 41.71 -4.92
C THR A 407 -6.47 41.32 -3.71
N ASN A 408 -7.74 40.97 -3.94
CA ASN A 408 -8.59 40.39 -2.90
C ASN A 408 -8.48 38.85 -2.90
N THR A 409 -7.29 38.33 -2.56
CA THR A 409 -7.04 36.88 -2.52
C THR A 409 -7.73 36.24 -1.31
N THR A 410 -8.69 35.37 -1.57
CA THR A 410 -9.45 34.64 -0.53
C THR A 410 -9.07 33.17 -0.44
N ARG A 411 -8.45 32.60 -1.49
CA ARG A 411 -7.90 31.24 -1.51
C ARG A 411 -6.48 31.26 -2.07
N LEU A 412 -5.55 30.58 -1.39
CA LEU A 412 -4.15 30.57 -1.79
C LEU A 412 -3.55 29.17 -1.76
N TYR A 413 -2.86 28.79 -2.83
CA TYR A 413 -1.96 27.63 -2.88
C TYR A 413 -0.51 28.09 -2.88
N ILE A 414 0.30 27.50 -2.02
CA ILE A 414 1.73 27.75 -1.95
C ILE A 414 2.46 26.41 -2.01
N GLN A 415 3.38 26.27 -2.98
CA GLN A 415 4.35 25.18 -2.98
C GLN A 415 5.68 25.65 -2.38
N LYS A 416 6.08 25.06 -1.24
CA LYS A 416 7.36 25.29 -0.58
C LYS A 416 8.52 24.70 -1.40
N CYS A 417 9.65 25.42 -1.40
CA CYS A 417 10.92 24.92 -1.92
C CYS A 417 11.67 24.13 -0.84
N ASP A 418 12.54 23.20 -1.22
CA ASP A 418 13.44 22.49 -0.29
C ASP A 418 14.55 23.40 0.30
N ASP A 419 14.48 24.72 0.09
CA ASP A 419 15.43 25.70 0.63
C ASP A 419 14.84 26.40 1.88
N PRO A 420 15.41 26.16 3.08
CA PRO A 420 14.95 26.74 4.34
C PRO A 420 15.00 28.28 4.38
N GLU A 421 15.84 28.93 3.57
CA GLU A 421 15.90 30.40 3.52
C GLU A 421 14.58 31.01 3.05
N PHE A 422 13.69 30.25 2.40
CA PHE A 422 12.42 30.77 1.87
C PHE A 422 11.22 30.62 2.82
N ASP A 423 11.40 30.04 4.01
CA ASP A 423 10.29 29.87 4.97
C ASP A 423 9.76 31.22 5.49
N TYR A 424 10.63 32.23 5.66
CA TYR A 424 10.20 33.57 6.10
C TYR A 424 9.44 34.34 5.01
N VAL A 425 9.68 34.00 3.73
CA VAL A 425 9.05 34.64 2.56
C VAL A 425 7.55 34.35 2.54
N ILE A 426 7.16 33.11 2.85
CA ILE A 426 5.76 32.69 2.97
C ILE A 426 5.04 33.53 4.01
N GLY A 427 5.62 33.68 5.21
CA GLY A 427 5.05 34.51 6.27
C GLY A 427 4.85 35.97 5.83
N ARG A 428 5.81 36.55 5.10
CA ARG A 428 5.66 37.91 4.56
C ARG A 428 4.54 38.03 3.52
N CYS A 429 4.38 37.08 2.61
CA CYS A 429 3.27 37.07 1.65
C CYS A 429 1.90 37.01 2.36
N LEU A 430 1.79 36.22 3.44
CA LEU A 430 0.54 36.12 4.21
C LEU A 430 0.16 37.46 4.89
N SER A 431 1.14 38.29 5.25
CA SER A 431 0.88 39.57 5.94
C SER A 431 0.15 40.63 5.10
N VAL A 432 0.14 40.50 3.77
CA VAL A 432 -0.62 41.39 2.88
C VAL A 432 -1.96 40.81 2.44
N LEU A 433 -2.39 39.70 3.05
CA LEU A 433 -3.61 38.97 2.71
C LEU A 433 -4.61 38.92 3.87
N PRO A 434 -5.18 40.07 4.29
CA PRO A 434 -6.10 40.13 5.43
C PRO A 434 -7.42 39.39 5.20
N ASN A 435 -7.80 39.13 3.95
CA ASN A 435 -9.04 38.46 3.54
C ASN A 435 -8.86 36.98 3.16
N LEU A 436 -7.72 36.37 3.47
CA LEU A 436 -7.48 34.97 3.16
C LEU A 436 -8.34 34.05 4.03
N HIS A 437 -9.20 33.23 3.41
CA HIS A 437 -10.09 32.29 4.11
C HIS A 437 -9.62 30.84 3.99
N THR A 438 -8.99 30.48 2.87
CA THR A 438 -8.48 29.12 2.60
C THR A 438 -7.02 29.16 2.19
N LEU A 439 -6.19 28.34 2.83
CA LEU A 439 -4.78 28.22 2.51
C LEU A 439 -4.41 26.75 2.26
N ILE A 440 -3.79 26.45 1.14
CA ILE A 440 -3.25 25.14 0.79
C ILE A 440 -1.73 25.29 0.72
N VAL A 441 -1.01 24.53 1.55
CA VAL A 441 0.45 24.60 1.63
C VAL A 441 1.02 23.23 1.31
N ASP A 442 1.78 23.17 0.22
CA ASP A 442 2.61 22.02 -0.10
C ASP A 442 3.98 22.18 0.56
N LEU A 443 4.30 21.35 1.55
CA LEU A 443 5.47 21.53 2.43
C LEU A 443 6.77 20.91 1.89
N GLY A 444 6.71 20.12 0.81
CA GLY A 444 7.90 19.48 0.22
C GLY A 444 8.44 18.30 1.03
N MET A 445 9.73 17.96 0.90
CA MET A 445 10.31 16.77 1.58
C MET A 445 10.83 17.06 3.00
N GLN A 446 10.81 18.32 3.44
CA GLN A 446 11.37 18.77 4.72
C GLN A 446 10.29 19.00 5.79
N SER A 447 10.74 19.26 7.02
CA SER A 447 9.83 19.67 8.10
C SER A 447 9.20 21.04 7.78
N GLY A 448 7.88 21.11 7.94
CA GLY A 448 7.08 22.31 7.80
C GLY A 448 7.04 23.19 9.05
N ASP A 449 7.67 22.77 10.16
CA ASP A 449 7.56 23.46 11.44
C ASP A 449 8.10 24.90 11.40
N VAL A 450 9.24 25.11 10.73
CA VAL A 450 9.83 26.44 10.56
C VAL A 450 8.93 27.33 9.70
N CYS A 451 8.42 26.81 8.59
CA CYS A 451 7.43 27.50 7.75
C CYS A 451 6.20 27.92 8.56
N LEU A 452 5.63 27.01 9.35
CA LEU A 452 4.46 27.28 10.19
C LEU A 452 4.74 28.34 11.27
N SER A 453 5.96 28.39 11.81
CA SER A 453 6.33 29.39 12.81
C SER A 453 6.19 30.84 12.29
N HIS A 454 6.36 31.05 10.98
CA HIS A 454 6.25 32.36 10.35
C HIS A 454 4.81 32.82 10.08
N PHE A 455 3.80 31.99 10.35
CA PHE A 455 2.38 32.33 10.12
C PHE A 455 1.83 33.26 11.20
N SER A 456 2.56 33.37 12.32
CA SER A 456 2.31 34.34 13.38
C SER A 456 3.50 35.29 13.53
N ILE A 457 3.27 36.45 14.14
CA ILE A 457 4.31 37.40 14.53
C ILE A 457 4.16 37.74 16.01
N LEU A 458 5.27 37.91 16.72
CA LEU A 458 5.25 38.35 18.11
C LEU A 458 4.92 39.86 18.16
N ASP A 459 3.84 40.21 18.86
CA ASP A 459 3.56 41.59 19.23
C ASP A 459 4.39 41.94 20.47
N GLU A 460 5.45 42.74 20.27
CA GLU A 460 6.37 43.15 21.33
C GLU A 460 5.69 43.93 22.47
N SER A 461 4.54 44.56 22.20
CA SER A 461 3.81 45.35 23.21
C SER A 461 2.99 44.48 24.16
N THR A 462 2.47 43.35 23.68
CA THR A 462 1.62 42.44 24.46
C THR A 462 2.32 41.14 24.84
N GLY A 463 3.48 40.85 24.24
CA GLY A 463 4.21 39.59 24.40
C GLY A 463 3.48 38.38 23.81
N ARG A 464 2.44 38.59 23.00
CA ARG A 464 1.59 37.53 22.42
C ARG A 464 1.85 37.40 20.92
N TYR A 465 1.72 36.18 20.41
CA TYR A 465 1.75 35.92 18.97
C TYR A 465 0.39 36.28 18.34
N ILE A 466 0.42 37.09 17.29
CA ILE A 466 -0.75 37.47 16.49
C ILE A 466 -0.71 36.80 15.10
N PRO A 467 -1.86 36.39 14.54
CA PRO A 467 -1.91 35.73 13.23
C PRO A 467 -1.63 36.73 12.10
N ARG A 468 -0.81 36.34 11.11
CA ARG A 468 -0.60 37.17 9.91
C ARG A 468 -1.80 37.17 8.97
N CYS A 469 -2.63 36.12 9.00
CA CYS A 469 -3.86 35.99 8.24
C CYS A 469 -5.05 35.78 9.19
N PRO A 470 -5.61 36.86 9.77
CA PRO A 470 -6.56 36.76 10.88
C PRO A 470 -7.91 36.15 10.48
N ARG A 471 -8.25 36.10 9.18
CA ARG A 471 -9.51 35.54 8.63
C ARG A 471 -9.37 34.12 8.10
N LEU A 472 -8.29 33.41 8.40
CA LEU A 472 -8.09 32.04 7.93
C LEU A 472 -9.07 31.07 8.60
N HIS A 473 -9.90 30.39 7.81
CA HIS A 473 -10.90 29.43 8.29
C HIS A 473 -10.56 27.98 7.96
N THR A 474 -9.88 27.74 6.83
CA THR A 474 -9.56 26.40 6.33
C THR A 474 -8.11 26.31 5.91
N MET A 475 -7.42 25.26 6.35
CA MET A 475 -6.05 24.99 5.91
C MET A 475 -5.86 23.54 5.47
N TYR A 476 -5.15 23.38 4.35
CA TYR A 476 -4.76 22.10 3.79
C TYR A 476 -3.23 21.99 3.78
N PHE A 477 -2.72 20.88 4.28
CA PHE A 477 -1.33 20.49 4.18
C PHE A 477 -1.18 19.43 3.09
N VAL A 478 -0.29 19.69 2.15
CA VAL A 478 -0.02 18.82 0.99
C VAL A 478 1.43 18.35 1.09
N THR A 479 1.66 17.06 1.20
CA THR A 479 3.00 16.46 1.39
C THR A 479 3.80 17.03 2.59
N GLY A 480 5.03 16.56 2.81
CA GLY A 480 5.90 17.02 3.91
C GLY A 480 5.61 16.45 5.27
N THR A 481 6.23 17.03 6.30
CA THR A 481 6.10 16.58 7.70
C THR A 481 5.89 17.77 8.62
N VAL A 482 4.94 17.70 9.55
CA VAL A 482 4.70 18.71 10.59
C VAL A 482 4.64 18.06 11.96
N SER A 483 5.15 18.72 12.99
CA SER A 483 5.03 18.24 14.37
C SER A 483 3.72 18.71 15.01
N ILE A 484 3.21 17.91 15.95
CA ILE A 484 2.02 18.28 16.75
C ILE A 484 2.17 19.67 17.40
N PRO A 485 3.30 20.03 18.04
CA PRO A 485 3.48 21.36 18.61
C PRO A 485 3.37 22.50 17.60
N ALA A 486 3.87 22.31 16.37
CA ALA A 486 3.79 23.34 15.33
C ALA A 486 2.34 23.60 14.92
N VAL A 487 1.54 22.53 14.75
CA VAL A 487 0.11 22.67 14.42
C VAL A 487 -0.70 23.23 15.59
N GLN A 488 -0.39 22.85 16.83
CA GLN A 488 -1.04 23.43 18.02
C GLN A 488 -0.75 24.93 18.16
N ASN A 489 0.48 25.36 17.90
CA ASN A 489 0.82 26.79 17.92
C ASN A 489 0.08 27.56 16.82
N LEU A 490 -0.03 26.98 15.63
CA LEU A 490 -0.82 27.54 14.54
C LEU A 490 -2.29 27.70 14.93
N VAL A 491 -2.93 26.64 15.47
CA VAL A 491 -4.32 26.68 15.92
C VAL A 491 -4.52 27.70 17.05
N GLY A 492 -3.60 27.74 18.02
CA GLY A 492 -3.64 28.67 19.15
C GLY A 492 -3.54 30.14 18.74
N THR A 493 -2.86 30.43 17.62
CA THR A 493 -2.71 31.80 17.09
C THR A 493 -3.82 32.20 16.11
N HIS A 494 -4.55 31.24 15.53
CA HIS A 494 -5.58 31.48 14.50
C HIS A 494 -6.98 31.04 15.01
N PRO A 495 -7.68 31.86 15.81
CA PRO A 495 -8.92 31.46 16.49
C PRO A 495 -10.12 31.24 15.55
N LEU A 496 -10.07 31.71 14.31
CA LEU A 496 -11.12 31.49 13.30
C LEU A 496 -10.91 30.22 12.47
N LEU A 497 -9.81 29.50 12.67
CA LEU A 497 -9.53 28.26 11.96
C LEU A 497 -10.53 27.19 12.41
N ARG A 498 -11.33 26.67 11.47
CA ARG A 498 -12.38 25.67 11.72
C ARG A 498 -12.10 24.33 11.05
N LYS A 499 -11.29 24.31 9.99
CA LYS A 499 -11.03 23.11 9.18
C LYS A 499 -9.54 22.91 8.95
N LEU A 500 -9.07 21.71 9.27
CA LEU A 500 -7.71 21.25 9.00
C LEU A 500 -7.74 19.96 8.18
N ARG A 501 -6.87 19.90 7.18
CA ARG A 501 -6.82 18.80 6.21
C ARG A 501 -5.38 18.41 5.92
N PHE A 502 -5.11 17.11 5.94
CA PHE A 502 -3.78 16.57 5.66
C PHE A 502 -3.88 15.61 4.47
N SER A 503 -3.18 15.94 3.39
CA SER A 503 -3.10 15.16 2.15
C SER A 503 -1.65 14.78 1.90
N ALA A 504 -1.30 13.50 2.09
CA ALA A 504 0.06 12.99 1.98
C ALA A 504 1.12 13.70 2.88
N CYS A 505 0.69 14.57 3.81
CA CYS A 505 1.51 15.23 4.83
C CYS A 505 1.59 14.34 6.08
N TYR A 506 2.80 14.04 6.55
CA TYR A 506 3.02 13.26 7.77
C TYR A 506 2.95 14.15 9.01
N ILE A 507 2.32 13.65 10.08
CA ILE A 507 2.23 14.35 11.36
C ILE A 507 3.09 13.60 12.39
N ASP A 508 4.10 14.26 12.94
CA ASP A 508 5.06 13.70 13.88
C ASP A 508 4.66 13.99 15.35
N PRO A 509 4.52 12.99 16.25
CA PRO A 509 4.74 11.56 16.02
C PRO A 509 3.56 10.82 15.37
N PHE A 510 2.31 11.30 15.50
CA PHE A 510 1.12 10.65 14.90
C PHE A 510 -0.05 11.61 14.64
N GLU A 511 -0.79 11.34 13.56
CA GLU A 511 -1.97 12.11 13.09
C GLU A 511 -3.23 11.93 13.94
N ASP A 512 -3.51 10.71 14.42
CA ASP A 512 -4.68 10.43 15.29
C ASP A 512 -4.60 11.14 16.65
N VAL A 513 -3.38 11.41 17.14
CA VAL A 513 -3.14 12.19 18.36
C VAL A 513 -3.48 13.66 18.13
N LEU A 514 -3.16 14.19 16.94
CA LEU A 514 -3.51 15.55 16.58
C LEU A 514 -5.02 15.72 16.46
N CYS A 515 -5.72 14.83 15.75
CA CYS A 515 -7.18 14.87 15.64
C CYS A 515 -7.83 14.89 17.03
N HIS A 516 -7.46 13.96 17.92
CA HIS A 516 -8.02 13.92 19.27
C HIS A 516 -7.70 15.17 20.12
N LEU A 517 -6.51 15.77 19.96
CA LEU A 517 -6.13 17.00 20.66
C LEU A 517 -6.86 18.24 20.12
N LEU A 518 -7.22 18.24 18.83
CA LEU A 518 -7.82 19.38 18.15
C LEU A 518 -9.33 19.30 18.00
N ASP A 519 -9.94 18.11 18.10
CA ASP A 519 -11.40 17.89 18.10
C ASP A 519 -12.21 18.87 18.99
N PRO A 520 -11.73 19.28 20.19
CA PRO A 520 -12.48 20.25 20.99
C PRO A 520 -12.35 21.72 20.53
N VAL A 521 -11.46 22.01 19.57
CA VAL A 521 -11.11 23.39 19.15
C VAL A 521 -11.37 23.63 17.66
N ILE A 522 -11.25 22.60 16.82
CA ILE A 522 -11.40 22.61 15.37
C ILE A 522 -12.58 21.71 14.99
N GLU A 523 -13.54 22.25 14.24
CA GLU A 523 -14.80 21.57 13.91
C GLU A 523 -14.60 20.34 13.02
N ASP A 524 -13.54 20.32 12.21
CA ASP A 524 -13.34 19.31 11.18
C ASP A 524 -11.84 19.11 10.88
N VAL A 525 -11.25 18.07 11.48
CA VAL A 525 -9.87 17.62 11.20
C VAL A 525 -9.93 16.30 10.44
N LYS A 526 -9.36 16.25 9.23
CA LYS A 526 -9.31 15.00 8.44
C LYS A 526 -7.92 14.69 7.91
N SER A 527 -7.52 13.47 8.19
CA SER A 527 -6.44 12.73 7.56
C SER A 527 -7.00 11.89 6.42
N ASP A 528 -6.37 11.90 5.25
CA ASP A 528 -6.74 11.07 4.08
C ASP A 528 -7.82 11.69 3.17
N LEU A 529 -7.38 12.60 2.29
CA LEU A 529 -8.16 13.13 1.18
C LEU A 529 -8.02 12.23 -0.05
N ARG A 530 -8.55 11.01 -0.01
CA ARG A 530 -8.91 10.30 -1.26
C ARG A 530 -10.33 10.62 -1.75
N SER A 531 -11.13 11.35 -0.96
CA SER A 531 -12.56 11.57 -1.25
C SER A 531 -12.98 13.02 -1.58
N ASP A 532 -12.13 14.04 -1.39
CA ASP A 532 -12.39 15.39 -1.93
C ASP A 532 -11.52 15.64 -3.17
N THR A 533 -11.57 14.67 -4.10
CA THR A 533 -10.85 14.80 -5.37
C THR A 533 -11.34 15.98 -6.20
N GLU A 534 -12.46 16.67 -5.92
CA GLU A 534 -12.82 17.85 -6.74
C GLU A 534 -11.97 19.10 -6.44
N LEU A 535 -11.46 19.29 -5.22
CA LEU A 535 -10.58 20.43 -4.89
C LEU A 535 -9.13 20.19 -5.34
N LEU A 536 -8.72 18.91 -5.43
CA LEU A 536 -7.39 18.50 -5.86
C LEU A 536 -7.36 18.03 -7.34
N SER A 537 -8.43 17.54 -7.96
CA SER A 537 -8.43 17.07 -9.37
C SER A 537 -8.30 18.20 -10.38
N ASP A 538 -8.79 19.38 -10.04
CA ASP A 538 -8.50 20.58 -10.83
C ASP A 538 -7.03 21.04 -10.66
N TRP A 539 -6.31 20.50 -9.67
CA TRP A 539 -5.01 21.01 -9.17
C TRP A 539 -3.84 20.00 -9.24
N ASP A 540 -4.09 18.68 -9.38
CA ASP A 540 -3.10 17.58 -9.21
C ASP A 540 -2.61 16.88 -10.48
N ALA A 541 -3.15 17.20 -11.67
CA ALA A 541 -2.72 16.52 -12.90
C ALA A 541 -1.26 16.83 -13.34
N CYS A 542 -0.50 17.63 -12.60
CA CYS A 542 0.87 18.01 -12.93
C CYS A 542 1.95 17.76 -11.86
N ALA A 543 1.61 17.62 -10.57
CA ALA A 543 2.63 17.44 -9.52
C ALA A 543 3.15 15.99 -9.42
N LEU A 544 2.32 15.00 -9.71
CA LEU A 544 2.71 13.57 -9.63
C LEU A 544 3.46 13.05 -10.87
N ALA A 545 3.56 13.85 -11.95
CA ALA A 545 4.23 13.47 -13.20
C ALA A 545 5.64 14.08 -13.38
N ARG A 546 6.18 14.81 -12.40
CA ARG A 546 7.57 15.29 -12.43
C ARG A 546 8.33 14.90 -11.17
N ARG A 547 8.74 13.63 -11.12
CA ARG A 547 10.04 13.24 -10.54
C ARG A 547 10.80 12.40 -11.57
N PRO A 548 11.51 13.02 -12.53
CA PRO A 548 12.57 12.34 -13.26
C PRO A 548 13.77 12.17 -12.32
N SER A 549 14.41 11.01 -12.45
CA SER A 549 15.74 10.72 -11.96
C SER A 549 16.77 11.77 -12.43
N SER A 550 17.06 12.78 -11.62
CA SER A 550 18.18 13.69 -11.92
C SER A 550 18.77 14.30 -10.64
N TYR A 551 19.48 13.47 -9.87
CA TYR A 551 20.44 13.92 -8.85
C TYR A 551 21.78 13.16 -8.89
N LEU A 552 22.09 12.53 -10.04
CA LEU A 552 23.37 11.84 -10.27
C LEU A 552 24.16 12.37 -11.49
N SER A 553 23.77 13.49 -12.13
CA SER A 553 24.36 13.90 -13.42
C SER A 553 24.92 15.32 -13.51
N ASN A 554 25.23 16.00 -12.40
CA ASN A 554 25.84 17.34 -12.44
C ASN A 554 27.13 17.49 -11.61
N ILE A 555 27.99 16.48 -11.65
CA ILE A 555 29.44 16.71 -11.57
C ILE A 555 30.03 16.13 -12.85
N MET A 556 30.73 16.97 -13.62
CA MET A 556 31.41 16.70 -14.90
C MET A 556 30.59 16.88 -16.18
N ALA A 557 30.41 18.13 -16.59
CA ALA A 557 30.30 18.48 -18.01
C ALA A 557 30.97 19.82 -18.30
N ARG A 558 32.27 19.79 -18.63
CA ARG A 558 32.91 20.74 -19.56
C ARG A 558 34.10 20.05 -20.23
N GLY A 559 34.04 19.89 -21.56
CA GLY A 559 35.25 19.70 -22.38
C GLY A 559 35.17 18.69 -23.52
N LEU A 560 34.73 19.17 -24.69
CA LEU A 560 35.19 18.81 -26.04
C LEU A 560 34.92 17.39 -26.61
N THR A 561 33.84 17.35 -27.39
CA THR A 561 33.80 16.89 -28.80
C THR A 561 35.16 16.74 -29.50
N LEU A 562 35.59 15.50 -29.79
CA LEU A 562 36.17 15.03 -31.08
C LEU A 562 36.63 13.55 -31.02
N ALA A 563 35.80 12.62 -30.53
CA ALA A 563 36.16 11.18 -30.53
C ALA A 563 34.94 10.23 -30.69
N ARG A 564 33.81 10.73 -31.22
CA ARG A 564 32.55 9.97 -31.28
C ARG A 564 32.28 9.21 -32.58
N LEU A 565 33.18 9.24 -33.56
CA LEU A 565 32.98 8.55 -34.84
C LEU A 565 33.65 7.16 -34.96
N LEU A 566 34.35 6.68 -33.91
CA LEU A 566 35.02 5.36 -33.93
C LEU A 566 34.52 4.36 -32.86
N CYS A 567 33.59 4.75 -31.97
CA CYS A 567 33.04 3.86 -30.94
C CYS A 567 31.60 3.38 -31.22
N ALA A 568 31.05 3.60 -32.42
CA ALA A 568 29.68 3.22 -32.77
C ALA A 568 29.48 1.72 -33.10
N LEU A 569 30.44 0.85 -32.77
CA LEU A 569 30.35 -0.60 -32.99
C LEU A 569 30.59 -1.46 -31.75
N ILE A 570 30.73 -0.89 -30.53
CA ILE A 570 30.94 -1.67 -29.29
C ILE A 570 29.92 -1.39 -28.17
N LEU A 571 28.98 -0.45 -28.29
CA LEU A 571 28.00 -0.20 -27.22
C LEU A 571 26.59 -0.68 -27.55
N LEU A 572 26.47 -1.97 -27.83
CA LEU A 572 25.30 -2.78 -27.48
C LEU A 572 25.68 -3.68 -26.30
N VAL A 573 25.81 -3.07 -25.12
CA VAL A 573 25.73 -3.82 -23.85
C VAL A 573 24.69 -3.10 -23.00
N PRO A 574 23.52 -3.70 -22.73
CA PRO A 574 22.56 -3.13 -21.79
C PRO A 574 23.23 -3.03 -20.43
N THR A 575 22.89 -2.01 -19.64
CA THR A 575 23.20 -1.97 -18.21
C THR A 575 22.48 -3.12 -17.52
N THR A 576 23.08 -4.30 -17.55
CA THR A 576 22.63 -5.44 -16.76
C THR A 576 22.68 -5.03 -15.28
N ASN A 577 21.50 -4.97 -14.67
CA ASN A 577 21.27 -4.92 -13.24
C ASN A 577 22.29 -5.85 -12.52
N ALA A 578 22.97 -5.41 -11.45
CA ALA A 578 24.04 -6.21 -10.81
C ALA A 578 23.54 -7.63 -10.42
N SER A 579 22.29 -7.73 -9.97
CA SER A 579 21.61 -9.00 -9.70
C SER A 579 21.39 -9.86 -10.95
N ALA A 580 21.11 -9.26 -12.11
CA ALA A 580 20.99 -10.00 -13.37
C ALA A 580 22.33 -10.63 -13.78
N LYS A 581 23.44 -9.91 -13.62
CA LYS A 581 24.80 -10.44 -13.81
C LYS A 581 25.11 -11.63 -12.88
N CYS A 582 24.66 -11.54 -11.62
CA CYS A 582 24.79 -12.66 -10.68
C CYS A 582 23.94 -13.87 -11.08
N CYS A 583 22.69 -13.65 -11.47
CA CYS A 583 21.83 -14.72 -11.96
C CYS A 583 22.42 -15.40 -13.21
N ASP A 584 23.00 -14.63 -14.14
CA ASP A 584 23.67 -15.16 -15.33
C ASP A 584 24.89 -16.01 -14.94
N ARG A 585 25.70 -15.53 -14.00
CA ARG A 585 26.88 -16.28 -13.54
C ARG A 585 26.50 -17.54 -12.78
N LEU A 586 25.52 -17.48 -11.90
CA LEU A 586 24.99 -18.65 -11.19
C LEU A 586 24.44 -19.69 -12.18
N THR A 587 23.71 -19.25 -13.22
CA THR A 587 23.18 -20.12 -14.28
C THR A 587 24.32 -20.83 -15.02
N LYS A 588 25.42 -20.12 -15.28
CA LYS A 588 26.59 -20.68 -15.97
C LYS A 588 27.36 -21.70 -15.14
N GLU A 589 27.54 -21.45 -13.84
CA GLU A 589 28.40 -22.26 -12.96
C GLU A 589 27.67 -23.44 -12.30
N LEU A 590 26.35 -23.31 -12.02
CA LEU A 590 25.56 -24.30 -11.28
C LEU A 590 24.48 -25.00 -12.11
N SER A 591 24.43 -24.74 -13.42
CA SER A 591 23.39 -25.11 -14.39
C SER A 591 22.10 -24.26 -14.33
N GLY A 592 21.43 -24.12 -15.49
CA GLY A 592 20.20 -23.35 -15.62
C GLY A 592 18.96 -23.96 -14.96
N GLU A 593 18.97 -25.26 -14.67
CA GLU A 593 17.85 -25.94 -13.99
C GLU A 593 17.80 -25.59 -12.50
N LYS A 594 18.96 -25.30 -11.88
CA LYS A 594 19.06 -24.86 -10.48
C LYS A 594 18.74 -23.37 -10.29
N VAL A 595 18.68 -22.58 -11.37
CA VAL A 595 18.46 -21.12 -11.31
C VAL A 595 17.16 -20.74 -12.01
N LEU A 596 16.12 -20.50 -11.23
CA LEU A 596 14.80 -20.13 -11.73
C LEU A 596 14.70 -18.62 -11.95
N ARG A 597 14.17 -18.21 -13.10
CA ARG A 597 13.92 -16.80 -13.47
C ARG A 597 12.42 -16.51 -13.59
N PRO A 598 11.99 -15.23 -13.52
CA PRO A 598 10.56 -14.87 -13.54
C PRO A 598 9.72 -15.47 -14.68
N LEU A 599 10.31 -15.72 -15.85
CA LEU A 599 9.63 -16.33 -17.00
C LEU A 599 9.50 -17.87 -16.92
N ASN A 600 10.10 -18.51 -15.91
CA ASN A 600 9.99 -19.95 -15.67
C ASN A 600 8.79 -20.25 -14.75
N SER A 601 7.91 -21.17 -15.12
CA SER A 601 6.74 -21.54 -14.29
C SER A 601 7.12 -22.03 -12.90
N ASN A 602 8.26 -22.72 -12.76
CA ASN A 602 8.76 -23.19 -11.48
C ASN A 602 9.21 -22.03 -10.57
N TYR A 603 9.59 -20.87 -11.13
CA TYR A 603 9.89 -19.68 -10.33
C TYR A 603 8.66 -19.24 -9.53
N ILE A 604 7.49 -19.18 -10.16
CA ILE A 604 6.25 -18.77 -9.49
C ILE A 604 5.91 -19.75 -8.37
N ILE A 605 5.97 -21.05 -8.66
CA ILE A 605 5.68 -22.11 -7.69
C ILE A 605 6.62 -22.02 -6.49
N GLU A 606 7.92 -21.88 -6.74
CA GLU A 606 8.92 -21.80 -5.68
C GLU A 606 8.80 -20.50 -4.88
N ASN A 607 8.54 -19.37 -5.53
CA ASN A 607 8.36 -18.09 -4.86
C ASN A 607 7.08 -18.04 -4.01
N GLN A 608 6.07 -18.86 -4.31
CA GLN A 608 4.85 -18.96 -3.51
C GLN A 608 5.00 -19.83 -2.25
N LYS A 609 6.14 -20.49 -2.02
CA LYS A 609 6.38 -21.34 -0.83
C LYS A 609 6.63 -20.55 0.48
N HIS A 610 6.27 -19.27 0.52
CA HIS A 610 6.31 -18.43 1.73
C HIS A 610 5.03 -18.57 2.55
N TRP A 611 5.12 -18.31 3.85
CA TRP A 611 3.95 -18.29 4.72
C TRP A 611 3.19 -16.96 4.67
N CYS A 612 3.93 -15.84 4.62
CA CYS A 612 3.39 -14.49 4.79
C CYS A 612 3.63 -13.61 3.54
N THR A 613 4.81 -13.02 3.40
CA THR A 613 5.12 -12.00 2.38
C THR A 613 5.85 -12.59 1.18
N ILE A 614 5.37 -12.31 -0.02
CA ILE A 614 6.03 -12.65 -1.29
C ILE A 614 6.57 -11.36 -1.90
N LEU A 615 7.84 -11.37 -2.30
CA LEU A 615 8.51 -10.33 -3.08
C LEU A 615 8.97 -10.91 -4.42
N THR A 616 9.60 -10.13 -5.27
CA THR A 616 10.03 -10.54 -6.62
C THR A 616 11.56 -10.63 -6.77
N PRO A 617 12.21 -11.75 -6.38
CA PRO A 617 13.64 -11.96 -6.62
C PRO A 617 14.02 -11.86 -8.09
N ALA A 618 15.22 -11.39 -8.39
CA ALA A 618 15.76 -11.41 -9.76
C ALA A 618 15.92 -12.85 -10.30
N CYS A 619 16.31 -13.77 -9.43
CA CYS A 619 16.26 -15.22 -9.67
C CYS A 619 16.22 -15.98 -8.34
N ILE A 620 15.85 -17.26 -8.40
CA ILE A 620 15.84 -18.19 -7.26
C ILE A 620 16.85 -19.30 -7.55
N LEU A 621 17.83 -19.46 -6.67
CA LEU A 621 18.75 -20.59 -6.68
C LEU A 621 18.18 -21.73 -5.82
N LEU A 622 18.20 -22.94 -6.37
CA LEU A 622 17.85 -24.20 -5.72
C LEU A 622 19.13 -25.05 -5.53
N PRO A 623 19.95 -24.78 -4.49
CA PRO A 623 21.11 -25.61 -4.22
C PRO A 623 20.67 -27.01 -3.76
N GLU A 624 21.35 -28.03 -4.28
CA GLU A 624 21.11 -29.44 -3.95
C GLU A 624 22.22 -30.01 -3.05
N SER A 625 23.30 -29.26 -2.84
CA SER A 625 24.42 -29.62 -1.98
C SER A 625 25.06 -28.40 -1.30
N SER A 626 25.89 -28.64 -0.28
CA SER A 626 26.74 -27.61 0.33
C SER A 626 27.76 -27.01 -0.66
N SER A 627 28.19 -27.80 -1.65
CA SER A 627 29.03 -27.31 -2.76
C SER A 627 28.31 -26.29 -3.64
N ASP A 628 27.02 -26.48 -3.93
CA ASP A 628 26.25 -25.49 -4.69
C ASP A 628 26.14 -24.17 -3.91
N VAL A 629 25.91 -24.25 -2.61
CA VAL A 629 25.85 -23.07 -1.72
C VAL A 629 27.21 -22.37 -1.66
N SER A 630 28.31 -23.12 -1.56
CA SER A 630 29.69 -22.60 -1.61
C SER A 630 29.96 -21.80 -2.88
N THR A 631 29.69 -22.40 -4.04
CA THR A 631 29.84 -21.74 -5.34
C THR A 631 28.97 -20.48 -5.42
N ALA A 632 27.74 -20.55 -4.95
CA ALA A 632 26.84 -19.41 -4.94
C ALA A 632 27.35 -18.26 -4.09
N ILE A 633 27.77 -18.52 -2.85
CA ILE A 633 28.33 -17.49 -1.96
C ILE A 633 29.55 -16.82 -2.58
N LYS A 634 30.50 -17.61 -3.14
CA LYS A 634 31.68 -17.06 -3.83
C LYS A 634 31.30 -16.10 -4.96
N ILE A 635 30.30 -16.46 -5.77
CA ILE A 635 29.80 -15.60 -6.86
C ILE A 635 29.14 -14.33 -6.31
N LEU A 636 28.28 -14.48 -5.30
CA LEU A 636 27.54 -13.36 -4.70
C LEU A 636 28.48 -12.35 -4.03
N VAL A 637 29.52 -12.82 -3.34
CA VAL A 637 30.55 -11.99 -2.71
C VAL A 637 31.40 -11.29 -3.76
N GLN A 638 31.93 -12.03 -4.75
CA GLN A 638 32.77 -11.47 -5.81
C GLN A 638 32.06 -10.36 -6.62
N LYS A 639 30.73 -10.42 -6.69
CA LYS A 639 29.89 -9.49 -7.47
C LYS A 639 29.06 -8.53 -6.61
N SER A 640 29.23 -8.56 -5.29
CA SER A 640 28.50 -7.72 -4.32
C SER A 640 26.98 -7.77 -4.48
N CYS A 641 26.43 -8.96 -4.73
CA CYS A 641 25.00 -9.15 -4.97
C CYS A 641 24.22 -9.35 -3.68
N LYS A 642 23.14 -8.59 -3.51
CA LYS A 642 22.21 -8.79 -2.39
C LYS A 642 21.51 -10.12 -2.52
N PHE A 643 21.37 -10.84 -1.41
CA PHE A 643 20.69 -12.13 -1.39
C PHE A 643 19.83 -12.33 -0.14
N ALA A 644 18.86 -13.22 -0.23
CA ALA A 644 18.09 -13.72 0.91
C ALA A 644 18.19 -15.25 0.95
N VAL A 645 18.04 -15.84 2.14
CA VAL A 645 18.09 -17.29 2.33
C VAL A 645 16.76 -17.77 2.87
N ARG A 646 16.19 -18.81 2.25
CA ARG A 646 14.92 -19.39 2.68
C ARG A 646 15.03 -20.89 2.92
N SER A 647 14.79 -21.27 4.17
CA SER A 647 14.37 -22.64 4.56
C SER A 647 12.84 -22.78 4.38
N GLY A 648 12.06 -22.80 5.46
CA GLY A 648 10.59 -22.94 5.41
C GLY A 648 9.79 -21.68 5.11
N GLY A 649 10.40 -20.47 5.12
CA GLY A 649 9.72 -19.22 4.75
C GLY A 649 8.69 -18.69 5.76
N HIS A 650 8.83 -19.03 7.04
CA HIS A 650 7.88 -18.72 8.12
C HIS A 650 8.18 -17.39 8.86
N MET A 651 9.27 -16.70 8.51
CA MET A 651 9.60 -15.39 9.07
C MET A 651 8.58 -14.35 8.61
N THR A 652 8.05 -13.57 9.56
CA THR A 652 7.00 -12.56 9.30
C THR A 652 7.56 -11.23 8.79
N ASN A 653 8.84 -10.95 9.07
CA ASN A 653 9.51 -9.72 8.67
C ASN A 653 9.72 -9.67 7.14
N PRO A 654 9.17 -8.66 6.43
CA PRO A 654 9.33 -8.51 4.99
C PRO A 654 10.80 -8.44 4.56
N GLY A 655 11.15 -9.07 3.44
CA GLY A 655 12.50 -9.00 2.87
C GLY A 655 13.55 -9.90 3.54
N TRP A 656 13.17 -10.74 4.52
CA TRP A 656 14.14 -11.58 5.24
C TRP A 656 14.24 -13.01 4.74
N ALA A 657 13.11 -13.61 4.38
CA ALA A 657 13.07 -14.91 3.70
C ALA A 657 12.85 -14.77 2.18
N ASN A 658 12.83 -13.52 1.66
CA ASN A 658 12.62 -13.18 0.26
C ASN A 658 13.34 -11.86 -0.07
N THR A 659 13.45 -11.46 -1.34
CA THR A 659 14.10 -10.22 -1.77
C THR A 659 13.38 -9.61 -2.98
N ASP A 660 13.40 -8.28 -3.12
CA ASP A 660 12.63 -7.54 -4.14
C ASP A 660 13.40 -7.33 -5.47
N SER A 661 14.69 -7.65 -5.48
CA SER A 661 15.56 -7.53 -6.66
C SER A 661 16.90 -8.26 -6.54
N GLY A 662 17.14 -8.98 -5.43
CA GLY A 662 18.34 -9.80 -5.22
C GLY A 662 18.18 -11.25 -5.64
N VAL A 663 19.13 -12.09 -5.24
CA VAL A 663 19.07 -13.56 -5.43
C VAL A 663 18.42 -14.21 -4.21
N LEU A 664 17.42 -15.06 -4.42
CA LEU A 664 16.87 -15.89 -3.35
C LEU A 664 17.56 -17.26 -3.37
N ILE A 665 18.30 -17.60 -2.32
CA ILE A 665 18.82 -18.95 -2.10
C ILE A 665 17.74 -19.74 -1.37
N SER A 666 17.01 -20.60 -2.09
CA SER A 666 15.99 -21.45 -1.48
C SER A 666 16.54 -22.83 -1.19
N LEU A 667 16.68 -23.16 0.09
CA LEU A 667 17.21 -24.44 0.54
C LEU A 667 16.22 -25.61 0.35
N SER A 668 15.12 -25.44 -0.39
CA SER A 668 14.00 -26.39 -0.47
C SER A 668 14.35 -27.74 -1.11
N LYS A 669 15.57 -27.90 -1.63
CA LYS A 669 16.14 -29.17 -2.11
C LYS A 669 17.05 -29.87 -1.09
N LEU A 670 17.52 -29.18 -0.05
CA LEU A 670 18.33 -29.75 1.04
C LEU A 670 17.41 -30.38 2.10
N VAL A 671 16.73 -31.47 1.75
CA VAL A 671 15.64 -32.08 2.54
C VAL A 671 15.96 -33.51 3.03
N ALA A 672 17.23 -33.89 3.07
CA ALA A 672 17.67 -35.16 3.64
C ALA A 672 17.24 -35.27 5.11
N VAL A 673 16.85 -36.47 5.53
CA VAL A 673 16.56 -36.82 6.93
C VAL A 673 17.05 -38.24 7.13
N GLU A 674 18.13 -38.40 7.88
CA GLU A 674 18.82 -39.69 8.07
C GLU A 674 18.94 -39.97 9.57
N VAL A 675 18.38 -41.09 10.01
CA VAL A 675 18.42 -41.52 11.42
C VAL A 675 19.66 -42.38 11.62
N SER A 676 20.44 -42.12 12.67
CA SER A 676 21.60 -42.94 12.99
C SER A 676 21.19 -44.38 13.34
N GLN A 677 22.09 -45.35 13.11
CA GLN A 677 21.79 -46.77 13.32
C GLN A 677 21.37 -47.08 14.77
N ASP A 678 21.95 -46.39 15.74
CA ASP A 678 21.61 -46.48 17.17
C ASP A 678 20.38 -45.67 17.58
N LYS A 679 19.78 -44.92 16.63
CA LYS A 679 18.67 -43.98 16.83
C LYS A 679 18.96 -42.88 17.86
N GLY A 680 20.23 -42.60 18.16
CA GLY A 680 20.66 -41.55 19.08
C GLY A 680 20.70 -40.15 18.46
N SER A 681 20.69 -40.06 17.12
CA SER A 681 20.74 -38.78 16.40
C SER A 681 20.05 -38.83 15.04
N VAL A 682 19.74 -37.64 14.50
CA VAL A 682 19.18 -37.47 13.16
C VAL A 682 19.93 -36.37 12.43
N ASP A 683 20.43 -36.68 11.24
CA ASP A 683 20.96 -35.71 10.28
C ASP A 683 19.81 -35.12 9.46
N ILE A 684 19.63 -33.80 9.52
CA ILE A 684 18.49 -33.09 8.96
C ILE A 684 18.98 -31.95 8.07
N GLY A 685 18.66 -32.04 6.78
CA GLY A 685 18.93 -30.98 5.80
C GLY A 685 18.22 -29.68 6.15
N ALA A 686 18.92 -28.57 5.93
CA ALA A 686 18.51 -27.21 6.29
C ALA A 686 17.21 -26.71 5.63
N GLY A 687 16.81 -27.34 4.52
CA GLY A 687 15.61 -27.07 3.74
C GLY A 687 14.32 -27.64 4.29
N ASN A 688 14.41 -28.59 5.22
CA ASN A 688 13.25 -29.30 5.75
C ASN A 688 12.29 -28.38 6.50
N LYS A 689 11.02 -28.81 6.55
CA LYS A 689 10.02 -28.32 7.49
C LYS A 689 9.77 -29.36 8.57
N TRP A 690 9.37 -28.92 9.75
CA TRP A 690 9.23 -29.82 10.90
C TRP A 690 8.20 -30.93 10.69
N GLY A 691 7.09 -30.66 9.97
CA GLY A 691 6.12 -31.70 9.64
C GLY A 691 6.72 -32.87 8.86
N ASP A 692 7.60 -32.58 7.90
CA ASP A 692 8.26 -33.59 7.07
C ASP A 692 9.30 -34.38 7.90
N VAL A 693 10.02 -33.70 8.79
CA VAL A 693 10.98 -34.33 9.72
C VAL A 693 10.25 -35.31 10.65
N TYR A 694 9.22 -34.85 11.37
CA TYR A 694 8.48 -35.71 12.30
C TYR A 694 7.76 -36.85 11.60
N SER A 695 7.31 -36.65 10.37
CA SER A 695 6.72 -37.73 9.56
C SER A 695 7.71 -38.87 9.34
N LYS A 696 8.97 -38.57 9.02
CA LYS A 696 10.01 -39.57 8.77
C LYS A 696 10.54 -40.21 10.05
N ILE A 697 10.89 -39.41 11.06
CA ILE A 697 11.53 -39.93 12.27
C ILE A 697 10.55 -40.69 13.18
N GLY A 698 9.24 -40.38 13.09
CA GLY A 698 8.20 -41.09 13.82
C GLY A 698 8.14 -42.59 13.47
N GLU A 699 8.51 -42.97 12.24
CA GLU A 699 8.62 -44.38 11.82
C GLU A 699 9.63 -45.19 12.64
N TYR A 700 10.57 -44.50 13.31
CA TYR A 700 11.61 -45.11 14.14
C TYR A 700 11.28 -45.10 15.64
N GLY A 701 10.13 -44.55 16.03
CA GLY A 701 9.71 -44.40 17.43
C GLY A 701 10.51 -43.34 18.19
N ILE A 702 11.01 -42.32 17.50
CA ILE A 702 11.84 -41.25 18.07
C ILE A 702 11.29 -39.87 17.70
N THR A 703 11.71 -38.87 18.48
CA THR A 703 11.48 -37.46 18.20
C THR A 703 12.77 -36.65 18.41
N VAL A 704 12.72 -35.36 18.10
CA VAL A 704 13.80 -34.38 18.33
C VAL A 704 13.23 -33.11 18.95
N THR A 705 14.07 -32.20 19.45
CA THR A 705 13.67 -30.89 19.99
C THR A 705 13.34 -29.88 18.88
N GLY A 706 12.42 -30.26 17.98
CA GLY A 706 12.05 -29.46 16.81
C GLY A 706 10.92 -28.46 17.06
N GLY A 707 10.53 -27.78 15.98
CA GLY A 707 9.47 -26.78 15.98
C GLY A 707 8.09 -27.36 16.21
N ARG A 708 7.22 -26.54 16.81
CA ARG A 708 5.87 -26.96 17.23
C ARG A 708 4.81 -26.80 16.15
N LEU A 709 5.17 -26.23 15.00
CA LEU A 709 4.26 -26.05 13.86
C LEU A 709 4.87 -26.71 12.63
N SER A 710 4.07 -27.54 11.97
CA SER A 710 4.46 -28.29 10.76
C SER A 710 5.14 -27.43 9.67
N PRO A 711 4.62 -26.24 9.29
CA PRO A 711 5.22 -25.46 8.19
C PRO A 711 6.51 -24.72 8.52
N ILE A 712 6.94 -24.68 9.79
CA ILE A 712 8.18 -23.98 10.18
C ILE A 712 9.40 -24.70 9.59
N GLY A 713 10.32 -23.92 9.03
CA GLY A 713 11.60 -24.44 8.52
C GLY A 713 12.61 -24.73 9.63
N VAL A 714 13.39 -25.80 9.47
CA VAL A 714 14.39 -26.26 10.44
C VAL A 714 15.43 -25.18 10.76
N SER A 715 16.03 -24.58 9.73
CA SER A 715 17.17 -23.66 9.92
C SER A 715 16.82 -22.42 10.73
N GLY A 716 15.76 -21.71 10.34
CA GLY A 716 15.36 -20.48 11.03
C GLY A 716 14.97 -20.76 12.48
N PHE A 717 14.32 -21.90 12.75
CA PHE A 717 13.93 -22.29 14.10
C PHE A 717 15.15 -22.51 15.00
N LEU A 718 16.12 -23.33 14.56
CA LEU A 718 17.30 -23.69 15.35
C LEU A 718 18.28 -22.52 15.50
N LEU A 719 18.52 -21.75 14.45
CA LEU A 719 19.47 -20.63 14.50
C LEU A 719 18.98 -19.45 15.37
N GLY A 720 17.67 -19.38 15.65
CA GLY A 720 17.08 -18.43 16.61
C GLY A 720 16.87 -18.99 18.01
N GLY A 721 17.40 -20.18 18.33
CA GLY A 721 17.21 -20.89 19.60
C GLY A 721 16.20 -22.04 19.47
N GLY A 722 14.92 -21.72 19.25
CA GLY A 722 13.88 -22.71 18.99
C GLY A 722 13.20 -23.21 20.28
N LEU A 723 11.91 -22.89 20.43
CA LEU A 723 11.09 -23.37 21.55
C LEU A 723 10.36 -24.64 21.10
N SER A 724 10.76 -25.77 21.67
CA SER A 724 10.19 -27.10 21.43
C SER A 724 9.17 -27.48 22.50
N PHE A 725 8.40 -28.55 22.30
CA PHE A 725 7.56 -29.13 23.36
C PHE A 725 8.41 -29.72 24.50
N LEU A 726 9.63 -30.18 24.20
CA LEU A 726 10.56 -30.78 25.18
C LEU A 726 11.44 -29.74 25.90
N MET A 727 11.16 -28.45 25.74
CA MET A 727 12.13 -27.41 26.11
C MET A 727 12.48 -27.36 27.60
N ASN A 728 11.52 -27.70 28.47
CA ASN A 728 11.71 -27.65 29.91
C ASN A 728 12.68 -28.71 30.42
N SER A 729 12.74 -29.89 29.79
CA SER A 729 13.68 -30.96 30.13
C SER A 729 14.97 -30.91 29.31
N GLU A 730 14.89 -30.42 28.06
CA GLU A 730 15.98 -30.55 27.08
C GLU A 730 16.64 -29.24 26.62
N GLY A 731 16.16 -28.08 27.08
CA GLY A 731 16.63 -26.76 26.67
C GLY A 731 16.01 -26.26 25.36
N PHE A 732 16.60 -25.24 24.74
CA PHE A 732 16.19 -24.82 23.39
C PHE A 732 16.48 -25.92 22.36
N GLY A 733 15.77 -25.90 21.23
CA GLY A 733 16.03 -26.82 20.12
C GLY A 733 17.48 -26.77 19.63
N ALA A 734 18.05 -25.57 19.59
CA ALA A 734 19.46 -25.32 19.27
C ALA A 734 20.43 -26.02 20.23
N ASP A 735 20.05 -26.19 21.50
CA ASP A 735 20.94 -26.81 22.49
C ASP A 735 21.15 -28.29 22.22
N SER A 736 20.19 -28.94 21.55
CA SER A 736 20.27 -30.36 21.17
C SER A 736 20.95 -30.60 19.81
N VAL A 737 21.43 -29.54 19.14
CA VAL A 737 22.24 -29.71 17.93
C VAL A 737 23.63 -30.18 18.33
N LEU A 738 24.07 -31.29 17.73
CA LEU A 738 25.37 -31.92 17.94
C LEU A 738 26.42 -31.41 16.95
N SER A 739 26.01 -31.09 15.72
CA SER A 739 26.87 -30.48 14.70
C SER A 739 26.10 -29.65 13.68
N TYR A 740 26.74 -28.62 13.13
CA TYR A 740 26.26 -27.83 12.00
C TYR A 740 27.22 -28.00 10.80
N GLU A 741 26.71 -28.37 9.64
CA GLU A 741 27.42 -28.17 8.37
C GLU A 741 27.09 -26.78 7.85
N ILE A 742 28.09 -25.94 7.62
CA ILE A 742 27.92 -24.53 7.30
C ILE A 742 28.84 -24.07 6.19
N VAL A 743 28.31 -23.25 5.28
CA VAL A 743 29.08 -22.52 4.27
C VAL A 743 29.35 -21.11 4.77
N LEU A 744 30.63 -20.77 4.93
CA LEU A 744 31.11 -19.47 5.40
C LEU A 744 31.16 -18.42 4.29
N ALA A 745 31.50 -17.17 4.65
CA ALA A 745 31.50 -16.02 3.75
C ALA A 745 32.48 -16.16 2.56
N ASP A 746 33.60 -16.83 2.75
CA ASP A 746 34.59 -17.16 1.71
C ASP A 746 34.19 -18.40 0.86
N GLY A 747 33.04 -19.01 1.19
CA GLY A 747 32.54 -20.24 0.60
C GLY A 747 33.20 -21.51 1.15
N THR A 748 34.00 -21.44 2.22
CA THR A 748 34.52 -22.64 2.90
C THR A 748 33.36 -23.43 3.51
N ILE A 749 33.32 -24.74 3.23
CA ILE A 749 32.37 -25.67 3.87
C ILE A 749 33.04 -26.16 5.16
N SER A 750 32.39 -25.96 6.30
CA SER A 750 32.91 -26.29 7.61
C SER A 750 31.91 -27.08 8.43
N THR A 751 32.40 -27.86 9.39
CA THR A 751 31.58 -28.55 10.38
C THR A 751 31.89 -27.98 11.77
N ALA A 752 30.90 -27.34 12.38
CA ALA A 752 30.99 -26.80 13.73
C ALA A 752 30.37 -27.78 14.74
N THR A 753 31.17 -28.20 15.72
CA THR A 753 30.78 -29.05 16.86
C THR A 753 31.29 -28.43 18.16
N LYS A 754 31.03 -29.08 19.29
CA LYS A 754 31.57 -28.65 20.58
C LYS A 754 33.11 -28.75 20.64
N GLU A 755 33.72 -29.63 19.86
CA GLU A 755 35.16 -29.87 19.81
C GLU A 755 35.83 -29.16 18.62
N SER A 756 35.11 -29.00 17.51
CA SER A 756 35.58 -28.37 16.27
C SER A 756 34.88 -27.04 16.05
N SER A 757 35.62 -25.92 16.07
CA SER A 757 35.04 -24.55 16.02
C SER A 757 33.99 -24.30 17.12
N PRO A 758 34.33 -24.51 18.42
CA PRO A 758 33.39 -24.39 19.54
C PRO A 758 32.74 -23.01 19.67
N ASP A 759 33.46 -21.98 19.25
CA ASP A 759 33.00 -20.60 19.25
C ASP A 759 31.87 -20.38 18.23
N LEU A 760 32.04 -20.87 16.99
CA LEU A 760 31.01 -20.86 15.96
C LEU A 760 29.82 -21.75 16.35
N PHE A 761 30.09 -22.94 16.89
CA PHE A 761 29.04 -23.86 17.35
C PHE A 761 28.13 -23.20 18.39
N LYS A 762 28.71 -22.52 19.40
CA LYS A 762 27.92 -21.77 20.39
C LYS A 762 27.19 -20.58 19.75
N ALA A 763 27.85 -19.84 18.85
CA ALA A 763 27.27 -18.66 18.21
C ALA A 763 26.04 -18.98 17.34
N LEU A 764 26.02 -20.14 16.67
CA LEU A 764 24.90 -20.59 15.87
C LEU A 764 23.65 -20.92 16.71
N LYS A 765 23.79 -21.12 18.03
CA LYS A 765 22.68 -21.33 18.97
C LYS A 765 22.03 -20.01 19.40
N GLY A 766 21.45 -19.29 18.45
CA GLY A 766 20.73 -18.02 18.71
C GLY A 766 21.31 -16.80 17.98
N GLY A 767 22.45 -16.93 17.32
CA GLY A 767 23.09 -15.84 16.56
C GLY A 767 22.51 -15.60 15.17
N SER A 768 21.40 -16.25 14.79
CA SER A 768 20.77 -16.09 13.47
C SER A 768 21.72 -16.46 12.30
N SER A 769 21.46 -15.96 11.10
CA SER A 769 22.23 -16.24 9.88
C SER A 769 23.47 -15.34 9.71
N ASN A 770 24.13 -14.92 10.79
CA ASN A 770 25.23 -13.93 10.74
C ASN A 770 26.60 -14.51 10.39
N PHE A 771 26.75 -15.84 10.37
CA PHE A 771 28.06 -16.49 10.25
C PHE A 771 28.22 -17.36 9.00
N GLY A 772 27.14 -17.58 8.25
CA GLY A 772 27.12 -18.55 7.17
C GLY A 772 25.72 -19.03 6.81
N ILE A 773 25.66 -19.88 5.78
CA ILE A 773 24.47 -20.64 5.41
C ILE A 773 24.65 -22.08 5.91
N VAL A 774 23.88 -22.46 6.92
CA VAL A 774 23.84 -23.85 7.39
C VAL A 774 23.09 -24.70 6.37
N THR A 775 23.67 -25.84 6.01
CA THR A 775 23.17 -26.78 4.99
C THR A 775 22.65 -28.09 5.61
N SER A 776 23.17 -28.48 6.77
CA SER A 776 22.71 -29.65 7.53
C SER A 776 22.88 -29.47 9.05
N PHE A 777 22.02 -30.12 9.82
CA PHE A 777 22.02 -30.16 11.28
C PHE A 777 22.01 -31.61 11.75
N LYS A 778 22.93 -31.99 12.64
CA LYS A 778 22.82 -33.25 13.40
C LYS A 778 22.15 -32.96 14.73
N LEU A 779 20.99 -33.53 14.99
CA LEU A 779 20.22 -33.34 16.22
C LEU A 779 20.22 -34.60 17.08
N GLN A 780 20.26 -34.42 18.39
CA GLN A 780 20.01 -35.50 19.35
C GLN A 780 18.56 -36.01 19.22
N ALA A 781 18.40 -37.32 19.16
CA ALA A 781 17.10 -37.99 19.13
C ALA A 781 16.69 -38.49 20.52
N TYR A 782 15.38 -38.56 20.74
CA TYR A 782 14.77 -39.01 22.00
C TYR A 782 13.77 -40.13 21.71
N PRO A 783 13.74 -41.22 22.49
CA PRO A 783 12.84 -42.36 22.29
C PRO A 783 11.41 -42.04 22.77
N ILE A 784 10.76 -41.09 22.10
CA ILE A 784 9.39 -40.64 22.37
C ILE A 784 8.58 -40.79 21.09
N ASP A 785 7.58 -41.65 21.15
CA ASP A 785 6.62 -41.87 20.07
C ASP A 785 5.24 -41.31 20.46
N ASN A 786 4.66 -41.87 21.53
CA ASN A 786 3.37 -41.47 22.06
C ASN A 786 3.48 -40.46 23.19
N VAL A 787 2.61 -39.46 23.17
CA VAL A 787 2.57 -38.31 24.07
C VAL A 787 1.14 -38.10 24.57
N TYR A 788 1.00 -37.53 25.76
CA TYR A 788 -0.31 -37.08 26.28
C TYR A 788 -0.46 -35.59 25.98
N ALA A 789 -1.24 -35.24 24.95
CA ALA A 789 -1.28 -33.88 24.43
C ALA A 789 -2.63 -33.48 23.82
N GLY A 790 -2.92 -32.18 23.83
CA GLY A 790 -4.09 -31.58 23.19
C GLY A 790 -4.43 -30.20 23.73
N SER A 791 -5.59 -29.68 23.35
CA SER A 791 -6.06 -28.34 23.70
C SER A 791 -7.16 -28.40 24.77
N LEU A 792 -7.08 -27.49 25.73
CA LEU A 792 -8.14 -27.13 26.66
C LEU A 792 -8.69 -25.76 26.23
N HIS A 793 -9.99 -25.68 25.97
CA HIS A 793 -10.67 -24.45 25.57
C HIS A 793 -11.56 -23.95 26.69
N TYR A 794 -11.41 -22.68 27.06
CA TYR A 794 -12.16 -22.06 28.15
C TYR A 794 -12.99 -20.89 27.67
N SER A 795 -14.12 -20.71 28.34
CA SER A 795 -14.97 -19.55 28.21
C SER A 795 -14.44 -18.37 29.06
N PRO A 796 -14.85 -17.12 28.75
CA PRO A 796 -14.36 -15.93 29.45
C PRO A 796 -14.53 -15.96 30.98
N GLU A 797 -15.52 -16.68 31.51
CA GLU A 797 -15.77 -16.77 32.96
C GLU A 797 -14.59 -17.40 33.73
N GLN A 798 -13.77 -18.22 33.04
CA GLN A 798 -12.64 -18.91 33.66
C GLN A 798 -11.34 -18.08 33.66
N TYR A 799 -11.26 -16.96 32.94
CA TYR A 799 -10.00 -16.26 32.68
C TYR A 799 -9.29 -15.81 33.96
N ASN A 800 -10.03 -15.29 34.95
CA ASN A 800 -9.46 -14.86 36.22
C ASN A 800 -8.81 -16.01 37.00
N ALA A 801 -9.42 -17.20 37.00
CA ALA A 801 -8.85 -18.38 37.63
C ALA A 801 -7.60 -18.87 36.86
N LEU A 802 -7.66 -18.85 35.52
CA LEU A 802 -6.56 -19.25 34.66
C LEU A 802 -5.29 -18.43 34.91
N PHE A 803 -5.38 -17.10 35.09
CA PHE A 803 -4.19 -16.29 35.38
C PHE A 803 -3.46 -16.74 36.65
N LYS A 804 -4.19 -17.18 37.68
CA LYS A 804 -3.58 -17.68 38.92
C LYS A 804 -2.96 -19.06 38.73
N ILE A 805 -3.63 -19.93 37.98
CA ILE A 805 -3.09 -21.26 37.64
C ILE A 805 -1.83 -21.12 36.77
N MET A 806 -1.82 -20.20 35.80
CA MET A 806 -0.66 -19.88 34.97
C MET A 806 0.54 -19.44 35.80
N GLU A 807 0.34 -18.55 36.78
CA GLU A 807 1.40 -18.10 37.68
C GLU A 807 1.97 -19.27 38.48
N THR A 808 1.09 -20.05 39.11
CA THR A 808 1.47 -21.20 39.96
C THR A 808 2.21 -22.26 39.15
N TYR A 809 1.70 -22.60 37.96
CA TYR A 809 2.35 -23.52 37.05
C TYR A 809 3.72 -23.01 36.63
N ALA A 810 3.84 -21.74 36.22
CA ALA A 810 5.10 -21.18 35.78
C ALA A 810 6.15 -21.17 36.90
N ARG A 811 5.78 -20.83 38.13
CA ARG A 811 6.73 -20.71 39.25
C ARG A 811 7.08 -22.04 39.92
N GLU A 812 6.12 -22.95 40.04
CA GLU A 812 6.25 -24.16 40.86
C GLU A 812 5.99 -25.42 40.03
N GLY A 813 4.89 -25.45 39.27
CA GLY A 813 4.45 -26.63 38.53
C GLY A 813 5.51 -27.15 37.54
N ILE A 814 6.03 -26.28 36.68
CA ILE A 814 7.05 -26.67 35.68
C ILE A 814 8.34 -27.17 36.35
N GLU A 815 8.76 -26.56 37.45
CA GLU A 815 9.97 -26.97 38.15
C GLU A 815 9.79 -28.31 38.87
N SER A 816 8.56 -28.62 39.33
CA SER A 816 8.23 -29.90 39.95
C SER A 816 8.18 -31.07 38.95
N ASP A 817 7.76 -30.81 37.71
CA ASP A 817 7.78 -31.77 36.61
C ASP A 817 8.15 -31.11 35.28
N PRO A 818 9.46 -31.03 34.96
CA PRO A 818 9.97 -30.38 33.75
C PRO A 818 9.59 -31.07 32.44
N LYS A 819 8.91 -32.22 32.48
CA LYS A 819 8.36 -32.85 31.27
C LYS A 819 7.05 -32.19 30.82
N THR A 820 6.41 -31.42 31.69
CA THR A 820 5.17 -30.72 31.36
C THR A 820 5.42 -29.48 30.50
N HIS A 821 4.52 -29.21 29.56
CA HIS A 821 4.52 -27.99 28.77
C HIS A 821 3.10 -27.48 28.53
N ILE A 822 2.87 -26.19 28.79
CA ILE A 822 1.59 -25.50 28.56
C ILE A 822 1.87 -24.25 27.73
N ILE A 823 1.14 -24.11 26.62
CA ILE A 823 1.12 -22.89 25.80
C ILE A 823 -0.24 -22.23 25.99
N SER A 824 -0.25 -21.05 26.61
CA SER A 824 -1.50 -20.32 26.91
C SER A 824 -1.74 -19.29 25.80
N ASN A 825 -2.89 -19.33 25.14
CA ASN A 825 -3.21 -18.42 24.04
C ASN A 825 -4.63 -17.87 24.19
N PHE A 826 -4.77 -16.55 24.25
CA PHE A 826 -6.07 -15.90 24.17
C PHE A 826 -6.20 -15.25 22.80
N ILE A 827 -7.32 -15.49 22.12
CA ILE A 827 -7.59 -15.02 20.76
C ILE A 827 -8.88 -14.21 20.76
N TYR A 828 -8.88 -13.12 19.99
CA TYR A 828 -10.07 -12.33 19.69
C TYR A 828 -10.16 -12.06 18.18
N VAL A 829 -11.29 -12.42 17.59
CA VAL A 829 -11.64 -12.18 16.18
C VAL A 829 -13.00 -11.48 16.15
N PRO A 830 -13.02 -10.13 16.15
CA PRO A 830 -14.25 -9.36 16.31
C PRO A 830 -15.31 -9.65 15.25
N SER A 831 -14.89 -9.79 13.99
CA SER A 831 -15.78 -10.06 12.85
C SER A 831 -16.53 -11.40 12.93
N GLN A 832 -16.09 -12.32 13.79
CA GLN A 832 -16.72 -13.62 14.00
C GLN A 832 -17.31 -13.76 15.41
N ALA A 833 -17.23 -12.71 16.23
CA ALA A 833 -17.55 -12.76 17.66
C ALA A 833 -16.84 -13.92 18.39
N ILE A 834 -15.63 -14.29 17.94
CA ILE A 834 -14.83 -15.33 18.60
C ILE A 834 -13.93 -14.66 19.62
N GLU A 835 -14.16 -14.99 20.89
CA GLU A 835 -13.25 -14.74 22.00
C GLU A 835 -13.04 -16.05 22.75
N ALA A 836 -11.81 -16.53 22.81
CA ALA A 836 -11.51 -17.81 23.43
C ALA A 836 -10.10 -17.87 24.01
N ALA A 837 -9.97 -18.59 25.12
CA ALA A 837 -8.71 -19.02 25.67
C ALA A 837 -8.45 -20.49 25.29
N THR A 838 -7.30 -20.76 24.67
CA THR A 838 -6.85 -22.10 24.28
C THR A 838 -5.51 -22.39 24.93
N PHE A 839 -5.46 -23.47 25.70
CA PHE A 839 -4.28 -23.90 26.43
C PHE A 839 -3.84 -25.25 25.87
N TYR A 840 -2.70 -25.27 25.18
CA TYR A 840 -2.16 -26.51 24.63
C TYR A 840 -1.28 -27.20 25.66
N SER A 841 -1.69 -28.38 26.11
CA SER A 841 -0.97 -29.22 27.05
C SER A 841 -0.19 -30.30 26.30
N PHE A 842 1.05 -30.53 26.73
CA PHE A 842 1.92 -31.56 26.19
C PHE A 842 2.70 -32.23 27.32
N TYR A 843 2.73 -33.57 27.29
CA TYR A 843 3.55 -34.42 28.13
C TYR A 843 4.17 -35.54 27.28
N PRO A 844 5.50 -35.77 27.35
CA PRO A 844 6.23 -36.68 26.47
C PRO A 844 6.00 -38.18 26.79
N GLU A 845 5.03 -38.52 27.62
CA GLU A 845 4.72 -39.89 28.01
C GLU A 845 3.22 -40.19 27.87
N PRO A 846 2.85 -41.43 27.53
CA PRO A 846 1.45 -41.83 27.35
C PRO A 846 0.79 -42.13 28.71
N VAL A 847 0.53 -41.08 29.50
CA VAL A 847 -0.13 -41.20 30.81
C VAL A 847 -1.64 -41.31 30.69
N ALA A 848 -2.28 -41.97 31.67
CA ALA A 848 -3.74 -42.16 31.70
C ALA A 848 -4.51 -40.97 32.31
N ALA A 849 -3.82 -40.09 33.03
CA ALA A 849 -4.39 -38.93 33.71
C ALA A 849 -3.41 -37.74 33.64
N PRO A 850 -3.90 -36.49 33.73
CA PRO A 850 -3.03 -35.32 33.68
C PRO A 850 -2.04 -35.32 34.86
N PRO A 851 -0.72 -35.08 34.62
CA PRO A 851 0.27 -34.95 35.67
C PRO A 851 -0.11 -33.87 36.70
N SER A 852 0.27 -34.07 37.96
CA SER A 852 -0.09 -33.16 39.07
C SER A 852 0.24 -31.69 38.79
N ALA A 853 1.37 -31.43 38.12
CA ALA A 853 1.81 -30.07 37.77
C ALA A 853 0.85 -29.34 36.82
N VAL A 854 0.14 -30.05 35.92
CA VAL A 854 -0.82 -29.46 34.97
C VAL A 854 -2.28 -29.75 35.33
N LYS A 855 -2.54 -30.66 36.27
CA LYS A 855 -3.88 -31.04 36.73
C LYS A 855 -4.79 -29.84 37.04
N PRO A 856 -4.33 -28.74 37.69
CA PRO A 856 -5.20 -27.59 37.95
C PRO A 856 -5.86 -26.98 36.70
N PHE A 857 -5.23 -27.06 35.52
CA PHE A 857 -5.87 -26.63 34.27
C PHE A 857 -7.07 -27.52 33.90
N PHE A 858 -7.00 -28.82 34.19
CA PHE A 858 -8.06 -29.80 33.90
C PHE A 858 -9.23 -29.74 34.89
N ASP A 859 -9.01 -29.19 36.08
CA ASP A 859 -10.02 -29.08 37.14
C ASP A 859 -11.03 -27.94 36.88
N LEU A 860 -10.70 -27.01 35.96
CA LEU A 860 -11.64 -25.96 35.54
C LEU A 860 -12.58 -26.46 34.42
N PRO A 861 -13.86 -26.03 34.41
CA PRO A 861 -14.78 -26.34 33.33
C PRO A 861 -14.26 -25.88 31.95
N THR A 862 -14.13 -26.80 31.00
CA THR A 862 -13.75 -26.50 29.61
C THR A 862 -14.95 -26.56 28.67
N ILE A 863 -14.96 -25.70 27.66
CA ILE A 863 -15.89 -25.82 26.51
C ILE A 863 -15.54 -27.06 25.68
N MET A 864 -14.24 -27.33 25.54
CA MET A 864 -13.73 -28.45 24.76
C MET A 864 -12.38 -28.89 25.33
N ASN A 865 -12.19 -30.20 25.45
CA ASN A 865 -10.95 -30.83 25.86
C ASN A 865 -10.58 -31.92 24.83
N THR A 866 -9.46 -31.76 24.15
CA THR A 866 -8.95 -32.73 23.18
C THR A 866 -7.73 -33.50 23.68
N VAL A 867 -7.31 -33.30 24.93
CA VAL A 867 -6.12 -33.92 25.50
C VAL A 867 -6.33 -35.43 25.67
N LYS A 868 -5.44 -36.21 25.05
CA LYS A 868 -5.40 -37.67 25.15
C LYS A 868 -4.03 -38.17 24.70
N VAL A 869 -3.78 -39.47 24.84
CA VAL A 869 -2.62 -40.12 24.23
C VAL A 869 -2.74 -40.05 22.70
N LYS A 870 -1.67 -39.59 22.05
CA LYS A 870 -1.52 -39.42 20.60
C LYS A 870 -0.07 -39.74 20.21
N THR A 871 0.18 -40.06 18.96
CA THR A 871 1.54 -39.97 18.43
C THR A 871 2.04 -38.52 18.48
N PHE A 872 3.35 -38.30 18.56
CA PHE A 872 3.93 -36.95 18.52
C PHE A 872 3.49 -36.19 17.27
N ARG A 873 3.39 -36.88 16.12
CA ARG A 873 2.93 -36.32 14.85
C ARG A 873 1.48 -35.82 14.93
N GLU A 874 0.57 -36.64 15.44
CA GLU A 874 -0.84 -36.24 15.60
C GLU A 874 -0.97 -35.02 16.52
N ALA A 875 -0.20 -34.98 17.62
CA ALA A 875 -0.14 -33.81 18.49
C ALA A 875 0.36 -32.55 17.74
N LEU A 876 1.42 -32.67 16.94
CA LEU A 876 1.90 -31.57 16.11
C LEU A 876 0.85 -31.09 15.10
N GLU A 877 0.18 -32.02 14.41
CA GLU A 877 -0.82 -31.72 13.39
C GLU A 877 -2.04 -31.00 14.00
N GLU A 878 -2.50 -31.45 15.17
CA GLU A 878 -3.58 -30.78 15.92
C GLU A 878 -3.22 -29.35 16.28
N TYR A 879 -2.04 -29.12 16.86
CA TYR A 879 -1.59 -27.75 17.19
C TYR A 879 -1.41 -26.88 15.93
N SER A 880 -1.09 -27.49 14.79
CA SER A 880 -0.85 -26.78 13.52
C SER A 880 -2.13 -26.35 12.79
N VAL A 881 -3.32 -26.78 13.19
CA VAL A 881 -4.58 -26.54 12.45
C VAL A 881 -4.83 -25.05 12.16
N GLY A 882 -4.51 -24.15 13.11
CA GLY A 882 -4.68 -22.70 12.96
C GLY A 882 -3.69 -22.01 12.02
N THR A 883 -2.66 -22.70 11.52
CA THR A 883 -1.57 -22.11 10.70
C THR A 883 -1.73 -22.30 9.19
N LYS A 884 -2.83 -22.92 8.76
CA LYS A 884 -3.11 -23.26 7.35
C LYS A 884 -3.47 -22.03 6.49
N LEU A 885 -3.70 -20.86 7.09
CA LEU A 885 -3.94 -19.61 6.37
C LEU A 885 -2.61 -19.03 5.86
N LYS A 886 -2.40 -19.11 4.54
CA LYS A 886 -1.25 -18.54 3.83
C LYS A 886 -1.57 -17.14 3.29
N PHE A 887 -0.53 -16.34 3.05
CA PHE A 887 -0.60 -15.01 2.41
C PHE A 887 -1.32 -13.92 3.24
N LEU A 888 -1.46 -14.15 4.53
CA LEU A 888 -1.87 -13.15 5.50
C LEU A 888 -0.62 -12.47 6.06
N ARG A 889 -0.64 -11.14 6.28
CA ARG A 889 0.48 -10.51 7.00
C ARG A 889 0.31 -10.66 8.49
N TYR A 890 1.37 -11.13 9.13
CA TYR A 890 1.48 -11.27 10.57
C TYR A 890 2.48 -10.24 11.10
N ASP A 891 2.15 -9.55 12.19
CA ASP A 891 3.12 -8.81 13.00
C ASP A 891 3.30 -9.52 14.33
N PHE A 892 4.49 -10.06 14.58
CA PHE A 892 4.86 -10.68 15.85
C PHE A 892 5.67 -9.70 16.69
N ARG A 893 5.30 -9.61 17.97
CA ARG A 893 6.06 -8.87 18.98
C ARG A 893 6.30 -9.76 20.16
N THR A 894 7.49 -9.71 20.72
CA THR A 894 7.87 -10.53 21.87
C THR A 894 8.40 -9.69 23.01
N TYR A 895 8.04 -10.05 24.24
CA TYR A 895 8.60 -9.47 25.46
C TYR A 895 8.76 -10.55 26.52
N THR A 896 9.63 -10.29 27.50
CA THR A 896 9.82 -11.18 28.64
C THR A 896 9.40 -10.47 29.92
N VAL A 897 8.52 -11.11 30.69
CA VAL A 897 8.04 -10.60 31.99
C VAL A 897 8.21 -11.67 33.06
N GLN A 898 8.16 -11.28 34.33
CA GLN A 898 8.05 -12.26 35.42
C GLN A 898 6.64 -12.87 35.45
N ALA A 899 6.55 -14.16 35.81
CA ALA A 899 5.26 -14.79 36.03
C ALA A 899 4.53 -14.12 37.20
N ASP A 900 3.41 -13.46 36.95
CA ASP A 900 2.57 -12.78 37.94
C ASP A 900 1.13 -12.72 37.43
N SER A 901 0.17 -13.20 38.23
CA SER A 901 -1.22 -13.32 37.77
C SER A 901 -1.89 -11.97 37.54
N LYS A 902 -1.54 -10.93 38.31
CA LYS A 902 -2.10 -9.58 38.15
C LYS A 902 -1.57 -8.96 36.87
N LEU A 903 -0.28 -9.14 36.57
CA LEU A 903 0.33 -8.69 35.33
C LEU A 903 -0.26 -9.41 34.12
N PHE A 904 -0.47 -10.73 34.17
CA PHE A 904 -1.12 -11.46 33.07
C PHE A 904 -2.50 -10.88 32.76
N LYS A 905 -3.31 -10.65 33.79
CA LYS A 905 -4.61 -10.01 33.63
C LYS A 905 -4.49 -8.61 33.04
N GLN A 906 -3.60 -7.78 33.57
CA GLN A 906 -3.39 -6.42 33.08
C GLN A 906 -2.99 -6.39 31.60
N LEU A 907 -2.06 -7.26 31.19
CA LEU A 907 -1.63 -7.38 29.79
C LEU A 907 -2.77 -7.87 28.89
N PHE A 908 -3.57 -8.83 29.36
CA PHE A 908 -4.78 -9.28 28.67
C PHE A 908 -5.80 -8.14 28.51
N ASP A 909 -6.10 -7.40 29.58
CA ASP A 909 -7.06 -6.29 29.56
C ASP A 909 -6.59 -5.20 28.57
N ILE A 910 -5.32 -4.82 28.63
CA ILE A 910 -4.74 -3.84 27.69
C ILE A 910 -4.84 -4.34 26.25
N TRP A 911 -4.44 -5.59 26.00
CA TRP A 911 -4.52 -6.20 24.68
C TRP A 911 -5.97 -6.22 24.17
N ARG A 912 -6.92 -6.72 24.96
CA ARG A 912 -8.33 -6.85 24.58
C ARG A 912 -8.97 -5.49 24.35
N LEU A 913 -8.77 -4.51 25.23
CA LEU A 913 -9.25 -3.13 25.02
C LEU A 913 -8.70 -2.55 23.71
N THR A 914 -7.43 -2.80 23.42
CA THR A 914 -6.80 -2.28 22.21
C THR A 914 -7.35 -2.92 20.94
N VAL A 915 -7.51 -4.25 20.92
CA VAL A 915 -8.05 -4.95 19.74
C VAL A 915 -9.50 -4.55 19.49
N ASP A 916 -10.27 -4.24 20.53
CA ASP A 916 -11.64 -3.70 20.37
C ASP A 916 -11.68 -2.35 19.69
N GLY A 917 -10.77 -1.44 20.06
CA GLY A 917 -10.65 -0.13 19.41
C GLY A 917 -10.34 -0.27 17.91
N LEU A 918 -9.91 -1.45 17.47
CA LEU A 918 -9.62 -1.77 16.08
C LEU A 918 -10.68 -2.69 15.45
N LYS A 919 -11.79 -3.02 16.13
CA LYS A 919 -12.76 -4.05 15.69
C LYS A 919 -13.38 -3.79 14.32
N GLU A 920 -13.49 -2.53 13.92
CA GLU A 920 -13.98 -2.11 12.60
C GLU A 920 -12.97 -2.39 11.47
N THR A 921 -11.77 -2.88 11.80
CA THR A 921 -10.76 -3.25 10.81
C THR A 921 -11.13 -4.58 10.12
N PRO A 922 -11.39 -4.57 8.80
CA PRO A 922 -11.74 -5.79 8.09
C PRO A 922 -10.64 -6.85 8.18
N GLY A 923 -11.04 -8.10 8.49
CA GLY A 923 -10.12 -9.23 8.58
C GLY A 923 -9.21 -9.27 9.81
N LEU A 924 -9.47 -8.42 10.82
CA LEU A 924 -8.70 -8.41 12.06
C LEU A 924 -8.85 -9.71 12.85
N ALA A 925 -7.72 -10.36 13.12
CA ALA A 925 -7.57 -11.38 14.12
C ALA A 925 -6.35 -11.04 14.98
N SER A 926 -6.49 -11.16 16.29
CA SER A 926 -5.38 -10.93 17.22
C SER A 926 -5.32 -11.99 18.31
N GLY A 927 -4.13 -12.20 18.86
CA GLY A 927 -3.93 -13.06 20.02
C GLY A 927 -2.76 -12.64 20.90
N ILE A 928 -2.88 -12.99 22.17
CA ILE A 928 -1.87 -12.85 23.22
C ILE A 928 -1.48 -14.24 23.72
N VAL A 929 -0.19 -14.57 23.60
CA VAL A 929 0.34 -15.91 23.95
C VAL A 929 1.34 -15.80 25.09
N TYR A 930 1.19 -16.61 26.14
CA TYR A 930 2.13 -16.72 27.26
C TYR A 930 2.82 -18.09 27.25
N GLN A 931 4.15 -18.07 27.39
CA GLN A 931 4.99 -19.28 27.44
C GLN A 931 6.09 -19.11 28.47
N ALA A 932 6.19 -20.04 29.40
CA ALA A 932 7.20 -20.02 30.46
C ALA A 932 8.57 -20.51 29.96
N MET A 933 9.62 -19.76 30.31
CA MET A 933 11.02 -20.17 30.29
C MET A 933 11.44 -20.46 31.73
N SER A 934 11.45 -21.74 32.08
CA SER A 934 11.76 -22.26 33.41
C SER A 934 13.26 -22.22 33.72
N SER A 935 13.60 -22.29 35.00
CA SER A 935 14.98 -22.53 35.44
C SER A 935 15.43 -23.93 35.02
N SER A 936 14.56 -24.93 35.05
CA SER A 936 14.82 -26.27 34.52
C SER A 936 15.28 -26.27 33.06
N MET A 937 14.61 -25.49 32.19
CA MET A 937 15.02 -25.28 30.80
C MET A 937 16.45 -24.72 30.72
N ILE A 938 16.75 -23.66 31.48
CA ILE A 938 18.05 -22.99 31.45
C ILE A 938 19.16 -23.93 31.94
N HIS A 939 18.90 -24.69 33.01
CA HIS A 939 19.84 -25.71 33.47
C HIS A 939 20.06 -26.82 32.45
N ALA A 940 19.03 -27.22 31.71
CA ALA A 940 19.18 -28.18 30.62
C ALA A 940 20.04 -27.62 29.48
N SER A 941 19.84 -26.35 29.10
CA SER A 941 20.69 -25.63 28.13
C SER A 941 22.15 -25.60 28.59
N ASP A 942 22.41 -25.23 29.84
CA ASP A 942 23.76 -25.12 30.40
C ASP A 942 24.50 -26.47 30.38
N ARG A 943 23.82 -27.56 30.76
CA ARG A 943 24.39 -28.93 30.71
C ARG A 943 24.80 -29.35 29.29
N LYS A 944 24.14 -28.79 28.25
CA LYS A 944 24.43 -29.06 26.83
C LYS A 944 25.44 -28.07 26.22
N GLY A 945 26.16 -27.33 27.06
CA GLY A 945 27.22 -26.40 26.64
C GLY A 945 26.74 -24.95 26.44
N GLY A 946 25.47 -24.68 26.73
CA GLY A 946 24.88 -23.34 26.68
C GLY A 946 24.71 -22.77 25.27
N ASN A 947 24.20 -21.54 25.23
CA ASN A 947 23.90 -20.79 24.01
C ASN A 947 24.19 -19.28 24.22
N VAL A 948 23.88 -18.45 23.22
CA VAL A 948 24.18 -17.00 23.27
C VAL A 948 23.05 -16.14 23.83
N LEU A 949 21.93 -16.73 24.28
CA LEU A 949 20.77 -15.94 24.72
C LEU A 949 20.98 -15.25 26.09
N GLY A 950 22.08 -15.52 26.78
CA GLY A 950 22.49 -14.81 28.01
C GLY A 950 21.59 -15.05 29.21
N LEU A 951 20.80 -16.13 29.19
CA LEU A 951 19.87 -16.47 30.25
C LEU A 951 20.59 -17.02 31.48
N LYS A 952 20.04 -16.69 32.66
CA LYS A 952 20.46 -17.25 33.94
C LYS A 952 19.21 -17.77 34.67
N PRO A 953 19.32 -18.90 35.39
CA PRO A 953 18.26 -19.36 36.28
C PRO A 953 17.88 -18.23 37.24
N ALA A 954 16.58 -18.07 37.49
CA ALA A 954 16.06 -17.01 38.34
C ALA A 954 14.91 -17.57 39.18
N PRO A 955 14.73 -17.09 40.43
CA PRO A 955 13.66 -17.56 41.30
C PRO A 955 12.26 -17.28 40.72
N ASN A 956 12.13 -16.29 39.83
CA ASN A 956 10.87 -16.00 39.14
C ASN A 956 10.97 -16.43 37.67
N THR A 957 10.13 -17.38 37.28
CA THR A 957 10.00 -17.88 35.90
C THR A 957 9.66 -16.76 34.94
N ARG A 958 10.38 -16.74 33.82
CA ARG A 958 10.23 -15.74 32.77
C ARG A 958 9.13 -16.16 31.81
N ILE A 959 8.32 -15.23 31.35
CA ILE A 959 7.22 -15.50 30.44
C ILE A 959 7.48 -14.74 29.15
N ILE A 960 7.66 -15.48 28.06
CA ILE A 960 7.59 -14.93 26.72
C ILE A 960 6.13 -14.65 26.43
N TYR A 961 5.80 -13.37 26.33
CA TYR A 961 4.54 -12.93 25.79
C TYR A 961 4.71 -12.58 24.30
N ARG A 962 3.85 -13.15 23.43
CA ARG A 962 3.77 -12.81 22.00
C ARG A 962 2.43 -12.18 21.64
N TYR A 963 2.48 -11.01 20.99
CA TYR A 963 1.35 -10.40 20.28
C TYR A 963 1.37 -10.80 18.81
N CYS A 964 0.21 -11.11 18.24
CA CYS A 964 0.02 -11.37 16.82
C CYS A 964 -1.16 -10.57 16.28
N GLN A 965 -1.01 -9.93 15.12
CA GLN A 965 -2.11 -9.29 14.38
C GLN A 965 -2.06 -9.66 12.91
N VAL A 966 -3.24 -9.96 12.35
CA VAL A 966 -3.42 -10.29 10.92
C VAL A 966 -4.07 -9.11 10.17
N LYS A 967 -3.39 -8.52 9.16
CA LYS A 967 -3.96 -7.49 8.26
C LYS A 967 -3.20 -7.37 6.92
N ARG A 968 -3.81 -6.85 5.85
CA ARG A 968 -3.13 -6.49 4.57
C ARG A 968 -2.41 -5.12 4.53
N ALA A 969 -2.49 -4.23 5.54
CA ALA A 969 -1.73 -2.96 5.59
C ALA A 969 -1.61 -2.28 6.99
N THR A 970 -0.38 -1.86 7.33
CA THR A 970 0.17 -0.75 8.18
C THR A 970 -0.42 -0.23 9.51
N ARG A 971 -1.53 -0.71 10.08
CA ARG A 971 -2.02 -0.21 11.40
C ARG A 971 -1.61 -1.08 12.60
N THR A 972 -0.31 -1.20 12.88
CA THR A 972 0.22 -2.10 13.94
C THR A 972 0.97 -1.40 15.09
N ILE A 973 1.13 -0.07 15.06
CA ILE A 973 1.97 0.67 16.03
C ILE A 973 1.22 0.98 17.36
N TYR A 974 -0.11 1.08 17.34
CA TYR A 974 -0.93 1.50 18.48
C TYR A 974 -0.91 0.50 19.66
N VAL A 975 -1.00 -0.81 19.38
CA VAL A 975 -1.01 -1.87 20.42
C VAL A 975 0.33 -2.04 21.11
N ARG A 976 1.41 -1.68 20.41
CA ARG A 976 2.79 -1.83 20.87
C ARG A 976 3.09 -0.96 22.09
N ARG A 977 2.63 0.30 22.11
CA ARG A 977 3.07 1.30 23.10
C ARG A 977 2.36 1.12 24.44
N LYS A 978 1.02 0.95 24.43
CA LYS A 978 0.21 0.71 25.64
C LYS A 978 0.62 -0.56 26.40
N ILE A 979 0.97 -1.65 25.70
CA ILE A 979 1.41 -2.90 26.35
C ILE A 979 2.85 -2.77 26.90
N SER A 980 3.74 -2.07 26.19
CA SER A 980 5.13 -1.86 26.65
C SER A 980 5.19 -0.93 27.86
N ASP A 981 4.38 0.13 27.87
CA ASP A 981 4.34 1.14 28.93
C ASP A 981 3.71 0.58 30.23
N GLY A 982 2.74 -0.34 30.11
CA GLY A 982 2.07 -0.98 31.25
C GLY A 982 2.89 -2.05 32.01
N ALA A 983 4.01 -2.52 31.44
CA ALA A 983 4.83 -3.60 32.00
C ALA A 983 6.14 -3.13 32.68
N SER A 984 6.33 -1.82 32.85
CA SER A 984 7.63 -1.19 33.13
C SER A 984 8.33 -1.63 34.43
N SER A 985 7.62 -2.08 35.47
CA SER A 985 8.21 -2.45 36.77
C SER A 985 8.60 -3.94 36.92
N THR A 986 8.18 -4.81 36.00
CA THR A 986 8.44 -6.28 36.03
C THR A 986 9.07 -6.80 34.73
N TYR A 987 9.38 -5.87 33.83
CA TYR A 987 9.99 -6.10 32.53
C TYR A 987 11.37 -6.74 32.67
N GLN A 988 11.65 -7.72 31.80
CA GLN A 988 12.98 -8.27 31.61
C GLN A 988 13.43 -8.06 30.17
N ASP A 989 14.70 -7.73 30.00
CA ASP A 989 15.18 -7.16 28.74
C ASP A 989 15.19 -8.14 27.55
N LEU A 990 15.15 -9.45 27.80
CA LEU A 990 15.21 -10.46 26.73
C LEU A 990 14.05 -10.35 25.74
N ARG A 991 14.37 -10.25 24.46
CA ARG A 991 13.42 -10.36 23.34
C ARG A 991 13.76 -11.61 22.52
N TYR A 992 12.84 -12.55 22.47
CA TYR A 992 13.10 -13.85 21.82
C TYR A 992 13.09 -13.75 20.29
N LEU A 993 14.26 -13.97 19.68
CA LEU A 993 14.56 -13.70 18.27
C LEU A 993 13.51 -14.25 17.28
N ASN A 994 13.07 -15.50 17.45
CA ASN A 994 12.14 -16.14 16.52
C ASN A 994 10.73 -15.51 16.51
N TYR A 995 10.36 -14.70 17.51
CA TYR A 995 9.07 -13.99 17.59
C TYR A 995 9.22 -12.46 17.60
N ALA A 996 10.43 -11.96 17.36
CA ALA A 996 10.70 -10.54 17.38
C ALA A 996 10.26 -9.88 16.06
N GLY A 997 9.61 -8.71 16.18
CA GLY A 997 9.27 -7.88 15.04
C GLY A 997 10.50 -7.14 14.49
N SER A 998 10.45 -6.70 13.24
CA SER A 998 11.59 -6.11 12.51
C SER A 998 12.28 -4.92 13.18
N ASN A 999 11.61 -4.21 14.08
CA ASN A 999 12.15 -3.05 14.80
C ASN A 999 12.48 -3.33 16.28
N GLN A 1000 12.43 -4.60 16.70
CA GLN A 1000 12.97 -5.03 17.99
C GLN A 1000 14.44 -5.39 17.80
N GLN A 1001 15.26 -5.22 18.84
CA GLN A 1001 16.68 -5.60 18.82
C GLN A 1001 16.92 -6.82 19.72
N PRO A 1002 16.59 -8.05 19.26
CA PRO A 1002 16.69 -9.25 20.10
C PRO A 1002 18.12 -9.62 20.47
N ILE A 1003 19.09 -9.47 19.56
CA ILE A 1003 20.49 -9.83 19.85
C ILE A 1003 21.09 -8.89 20.90
N GLU A 1004 20.74 -7.61 20.87
CA GLU A 1004 21.16 -6.64 21.89
C GLU A 1004 20.69 -7.06 23.30
N SER A 1005 19.50 -7.64 23.39
CA SER A 1005 18.94 -8.10 24.67
C SER A 1005 19.61 -9.33 25.30
N TYR A 1006 20.57 -9.96 24.61
CA TYR A 1006 21.34 -11.09 25.16
C TYR A 1006 22.36 -10.64 26.21
N GLY A 1007 22.57 -9.33 26.33
CA GLY A 1007 23.49 -8.71 27.26
C GLY A 1007 24.89 -8.51 26.68
N PRO A 1008 25.67 -7.54 27.21
CA PRO A 1008 26.92 -7.09 26.59
C PRO A 1008 27.93 -8.21 26.33
N ALA A 1009 28.11 -9.13 27.30
CA ALA A 1009 29.07 -10.23 27.17
C ALA A 1009 28.74 -11.18 26.01
N GLN A 1010 27.45 -11.45 25.75
CA GLN A 1010 27.04 -12.31 24.64
C GLN A 1010 27.17 -11.59 23.30
N VAL A 1011 26.83 -10.30 23.26
CA VAL A 1011 27.00 -9.47 22.06
C VAL A 1011 28.48 -9.36 21.68
N ASP A 1012 29.37 -9.12 22.65
CA ASP A 1012 30.82 -9.07 22.42
C ASP A 1012 31.38 -10.43 21.97
N PHE A 1013 30.88 -11.53 22.53
CA PHE A 1013 31.20 -12.87 22.05
C PHE A 1013 30.80 -13.04 20.57
N LEU A 1014 29.56 -12.69 20.21
CA LEU A 1014 29.06 -12.78 18.83
C LEU A 1014 29.89 -11.91 17.86
N ARG A 1015 30.28 -10.70 18.27
CA ARG A 1015 31.17 -9.83 17.49
C ARG A 1015 32.51 -10.49 17.22
N LYS A 1016 33.16 -11.06 18.25
CA LYS A 1016 34.44 -11.76 18.12
C LYS A 1016 34.34 -12.95 17.15
N VAL A 1017 33.27 -13.74 17.25
CA VAL A 1017 33.02 -14.86 16.33
C VAL A 1017 32.79 -14.33 14.91
N LYS A 1018 32.00 -13.28 14.74
CA LYS A 1018 31.78 -12.65 13.43
C LYS A 1018 33.10 -12.20 12.82
N SER A 1019 33.95 -11.48 13.55
CA SER A 1019 35.26 -11.03 13.04
C SER A 1019 36.18 -12.17 12.60
N LYS A 1020 35.99 -13.38 13.15
CA LYS A 1020 36.77 -14.57 12.78
C LYS A 1020 36.24 -15.28 11.54
N TYR A 1021 34.92 -15.41 11.39
CA TYR A 1021 34.31 -16.24 10.33
C TYR A 1021 33.66 -15.43 9.19
N ASP A 1022 33.41 -14.15 9.40
CA ASP A 1022 32.90 -13.19 8.41
C ASP A 1022 33.59 -11.82 8.57
N PRO A 1023 34.92 -11.73 8.36
CA PRO A 1023 35.70 -10.50 8.57
C PRO A 1023 35.23 -9.35 7.66
N ASP A 1024 34.79 -9.67 6.44
CA ASP A 1024 34.30 -8.70 5.45
C ASP A 1024 32.82 -8.35 5.66
N SER A 1025 32.17 -8.89 6.70
CA SER A 1025 30.77 -8.62 7.03
C SER A 1025 29.80 -8.93 5.89
N VAL A 1026 30.08 -9.97 5.10
CA VAL A 1026 29.27 -10.44 3.97
C VAL A 1026 27.81 -10.66 4.38
N PHE A 1027 27.55 -11.32 5.51
CA PHE A 1027 26.19 -11.62 5.94
C PHE A 1027 25.49 -10.42 6.57
N GLU A 1028 26.22 -9.37 6.95
CA GLU A 1028 25.61 -8.10 7.35
C GLU A 1028 25.28 -7.22 6.15
N ILE A 1029 26.21 -7.14 5.18
CA ILE A 1029 26.13 -6.24 4.04
C ILE A 1029 25.28 -6.84 2.92
N LEU A 1030 25.53 -8.09 2.52
CA LEU A 1030 24.91 -8.69 1.33
C LEU A 1030 23.61 -9.46 1.64
N SER A 1031 23.49 -10.07 2.81
CA SER A 1031 22.28 -10.81 3.18
C SER A 1031 21.19 -9.87 3.72
N CYS A 1032 20.03 -9.86 3.05
CA CYS A 1032 18.87 -9.04 3.42
C CYS A 1032 18.18 -9.48 4.72
N GLY A 1033 18.36 -10.75 5.13
CA GLY A 1033 17.54 -11.38 6.16
C GLY A 1033 18.21 -11.58 7.51
N GLY A 1034 17.36 -11.73 8.53
CA GLY A 1034 17.73 -12.04 9.90
C GLY A 1034 18.16 -10.81 10.69
N PHE A 1035 18.06 -10.88 12.02
CA PHE A 1035 18.60 -9.87 12.92
C PHE A 1035 20.13 -9.86 12.85
N LYS A 1036 20.73 -8.67 12.76
CA LYS A 1036 22.18 -8.49 12.69
C LYS A 1036 22.78 -8.28 14.08
N ILE A 1037 24.06 -8.60 14.22
CA ILE A 1037 24.81 -8.36 15.46
C ILE A 1037 25.00 -6.84 15.63
N PRO A 1038 24.64 -6.24 16.77
CA PRO A 1038 24.80 -4.80 16.98
C PRO A 1038 26.26 -4.34 16.84
N PRO A 1039 26.54 -3.19 16.19
CA PRO A 1039 27.89 -2.66 16.05
C PRO A 1039 28.46 -2.24 17.41
N GLN A 1040 29.78 -2.18 17.54
CA GLN A 1040 30.43 -1.66 18.74
C GLN A 1040 30.10 -0.17 18.88
N SER A 1041 29.55 0.25 20.02
CA SER A 1041 29.23 1.64 20.28
C SER A 1041 30.52 2.47 20.23
N VAL A 1042 30.65 3.34 19.25
CA VAL A 1042 31.64 4.41 19.27
C VAL A 1042 31.13 5.42 20.29
N THR A 1043 31.62 5.33 21.52
CA THR A 1043 31.51 6.45 22.46
C THR A 1043 32.29 7.60 21.85
N LEU A 1044 31.58 8.51 21.17
CA LEU A 1044 32.08 9.86 20.99
C LEU A 1044 32.20 10.44 22.40
N SER A 1045 33.42 10.48 22.91
CA SER A 1045 33.74 11.31 24.08
C SER A 1045 33.35 12.74 23.73
N VAL A 1046 32.35 13.25 24.46
CA VAL A 1046 31.91 14.65 24.43
C VAL A 1046 33.08 15.59 24.69
#